data_AF-F2WVN7-F1
#
_entry.id   AF-F2WVN7-F1
#
_cell.length_a   1.000
_cell.length_b   1.000
_cell.length_c   1.000
_cell.angle_alpha   90.00
_cell.angle_beta   90.00
_cell.angle_gamma   90.00
#
_symmetry.space_group_name_H-M   'P 1'
#
loop_
_entity.id
_entity.type
_entity.pdbx_description
1 polymer ?
#
loop_
_entity_poly.entity_id
_entity_poly.type
_entity_poly.pdbx_seq_one_letter_code
_entity_poly.pdbx_strand_id
1 'polypeptide(L)'
;MEISEDLKSDIISIKSKYEDSFYKDYNYLRDNYTKAMNIIEFLYSLSRDLSDNNINDKYDRFIEYIYNSNINIDDLYFLTNLINQGIYSEDINPIDRQFTLNIDSNFFVKCNEIISNKNILDNYQKQLLLERFILSYEKEFISNLIYNVDTNIKNYKLLARIYKHSTPHFNNRIDSIIRQHLMRNLELYNKNKKDYGKIGDNLALALFLVLEVKDISNILFSKVIRIIGSSKGIKQTELIGQLADEMCICFKYNSDLNKLKSQLSPEELSIVKEVKEQFNNLPVDSKLQFGHLLFELLISEFSYIFERIMISENNETHLYITISKEYLAVLSSVMFNPIKLPMITKPKIWSQDNIGGYLLDEFNELNKNNEIVRSNHYLKNQSRVSETQETTVNYLNSIPFEINETMLSYLIEEWNKENSIIFKNYNKLHHLSAYENDKLDSETKIEIIQHNSLYWNYSNIINIALLMKNNTIYLPTFLDFRGRIYPTPNYLNYQGSDIARSLLLFKNVGNKVNYDSTVNEILESFISKELILNKLNDIDYVKLYLSNVYGLNKLNRRNRIRWFDDNIDDILDLLNNNIKEFNDKYFIKAKEPAQFISTLFEYNKFIKKEIKEIKTPILFDATCSGVQHLSALTTDLDICKLVNLIEATKDEPSDFYNFCIKNILNNIENLPETDSLFKSKISKIDLSRKMLKHSIMTVPYNVTNIGIADKIAEYFDKEFISKDKAKELENKNLIILSKVENKDESNNENIKSGKKIKKESKGIYIFKPLYEHIKVKDQDQYKDKLIFTQSELNKLGNIIKQTVLSLIPPFTHLKKYFDEIIDILRILNLPIYWETPSNMSVSMSIMLMSQRKVRSKLIKSSKPITILIPTDNLDYESIKTGLMPNFIHSLDASNIHLLIEQILLLNIKNMNLYTIHDCFATDYKNMAILEILIKKSFSDIYFDENYLNKINESFLNQISAITTIFKEEDNGGKLGDNSSQFILIDPNFIKNKNNKIRIIKNNTYQNGLIKISLPKLPEYKWSVNKDIIKKEIMFNQYFIS
;
A
#
# COMPACT_ATOMS: atom_id res chain seq x y z
N MET A 1 -21.36 61.36 34.97
CA MET A 1 -20.16 60.85 35.67
C MET A 1 -18.98 61.58 35.09
N GLU A 2 -18.41 62.50 35.85
CA GLU A 2 -17.19 63.23 35.49
C GLU A 2 -16.04 62.22 35.39
N ILE A 3 -15.38 62.20 34.23
CA ILE A 3 -14.20 61.36 33.99
C ILE A 3 -13.05 62.00 34.78
N SER A 4 -12.35 61.20 35.61
CA SER A 4 -11.22 61.68 36.41
C SER A 4 -10.13 62.30 35.54
N GLU A 5 -9.40 63.29 36.07
CA GLU A 5 -8.32 63.96 35.34
C GLU A 5 -7.22 63.00 34.86
N ASP A 6 -6.98 61.91 35.59
CA ASP A 6 -6.04 60.86 35.21
C ASP A 6 -6.41 60.19 33.88
N LEU A 7 -7.70 59.88 33.68
CA LEU A 7 -8.20 59.27 32.44
C LEU A 7 -8.14 60.24 31.24
N LYS A 8 -8.27 61.56 31.47
CA LYS A 8 -8.07 62.55 30.41
C LYS A 8 -6.60 62.61 29.98
N SER A 9 -5.65 62.48 30.91
CA SER A 9 -4.22 62.47 30.58
C SER A 9 -3.82 61.23 29.78
N ASP A 10 -4.36 60.06 30.14
CA ASP A 10 -4.10 58.80 29.43
C ASP A 10 -4.72 58.79 28.02
N ILE A 11 -5.92 59.34 27.85
CA ILE A 11 -6.56 59.46 26.53
C ILE A 11 -5.78 60.44 25.63
N ILE A 12 -5.25 61.53 26.17
CA ILE A 12 -4.42 62.49 25.43
C ILE A 12 -3.06 61.85 25.06
N SER A 13 -2.44 61.08 25.96
CA SER A 13 -1.21 60.33 25.70
C SER A 13 -1.39 59.27 24.62
N ILE A 14 -2.48 58.49 24.68
CA ILE A 14 -2.81 57.47 23.68
C ILE A 14 -3.09 58.13 22.32
N LYS A 15 -3.85 59.23 22.29
CA LYS A 15 -4.14 59.95 21.04
C LYS A 15 -2.89 60.53 20.39
N SER A 16 -1.98 61.14 21.17
CA SER A 16 -0.67 61.60 20.70
C SER A 16 0.19 60.45 20.15
N LYS A 17 0.20 59.30 20.81
CA LYS A 17 1.00 58.12 20.39
C LYS A 17 0.48 57.48 19.09
N TYR A 18 -0.84 57.49 18.87
CA TYR A 18 -1.44 57.03 17.62
C TYR A 18 -1.32 58.05 16.48
N GLU A 19 -1.41 59.35 16.76
CA GLU A 19 -1.14 60.41 15.78
C GLU A 19 0.32 60.38 15.31
N ASP A 20 1.29 60.18 16.20
CA ASP A 20 2.72 60.03 15.84
C ASP A 20 3.02 58.76 15.04
N SER A 21 2.38 57.63 15.38
CA SER A 21 2.52 56.38 14.61
C SER A 21 1.92 56.53 13.22
N PHE A 22 0.73 57.13 13.11
CA PHE A 22 0.06 57.34 11.84
C PHE A 22 0.80 58.38 10.98
N TYR A 23 1.39 59.42 11.58
CA TYR A 23 2.25 60.37 10.86
C TYR A 23 3.56 59.72 10.41
N LYS A 24 4.14 58.81 11.21
CA LYS A 24 5.31 58.02 10.80
C LYS A 24 4.99 57.06 9.67
N ASP A 25 3.86 56.35 9.74
CA ASP A 25 3.42 55.43 8.69
C ASP A 25 3.03 56.17 7.42
N TYR A 26 2.40 57.35 7.53
CA TYR A 26 2.09 58.23 6.41
C TYR A 26 3.35 58.82 5.78
N ASN A 27 4.30 59.34 6.56
CA ASN A 27 5.55 59.85 6.02
C ASN A 27 6.40 58.71 5.42
N TYR A 28 6.40 57.52 6.03
CA TYR A 28 7.04 56.33 5.48
C TYR A 28 6.41 55.93 4.13
N LEU A 29 5.08 55.89 4.05
CA LEU A 29 4.37 55.62 2.80
C LEU A 29 4.56 56.73 1.75
N ARG A 30 4.55 58.00 2.17
CA ARG A 30 4.79 59.15 1.30
C ARG A 30 6.21 59.14 0.76
N ASP A 31 7.20 58.90 1.60
CA ASP A 31 8.61 58.87 1.21
C ASP A 31 8.89 57.66 0.31
N ASN A 32 8.27 56.52 0.55
CA ASN A 32 8.33 55.36 -0.35
C ASN A 32 7.62 55.62 -1.69
N TYR A 33 6.49 56.34 -1.67
CA TYR A 33 5.76 56.70 -2.89
C TYR A 33 6.50 57.76 -3.71
N THR A 34 7.10 58.76 -3.06
CA THR A 34 7.96 59.77 -3.70
C THR A 34 9.24 59.14 -4.24
N LYS A 35 9.86 58.19 -3.52
CA LYS A 35 10.97 57.38 -4.06
C LYS A 35 10.55 56.58 -5.28
N ALA A 36 9.41 55.90 -5.23
CA ALA A 36 8.88 55.16 -6.37
C ALA A 36 8.60 56.08 -7.57
N MET A 37 8.01 57.26 -7.35
CA MET A 37 7.77 58.22 -8.44
C MET A 37 9.04 58.83 -8.99
N ASN A 38 10.05 59.13 -8.17
CA ASN A 38 11.35 59.63 -8.63
C ASN A 38 12.08 58.56 -9.46
N ILE A 39 11.98 57.28 -9.07
CA ILE A 39 12.52 56.17 -9.85
C ILE A 39 11.78 56.02 -11.18
N ILE A 40 10.45 56.14 -11.18
CA ILE A 40 9.63 56.08 -12.40
C ILE A 40 9.93 57.27 -13.32
N GLU A 41 10.06 58.49 -12.81
CA GLU A 41 10.46 59.68 -13.60
C GLU A 41 11.88 59.53 -14.15
N PHE A 42 12.81 58.97 -13.37
CA PHE A 42 14.18 58.72 -13.83
C PHE A 42 14.23 57.66 -14.94
N LEU A 43 13.54 56.53 -14.77
CA LEU A 43 13.41 55.49 -15.79
C LEU A 43 12.69 56.02 -17.04
N TYR A 44 11.68 56.88 -16.86
CA TYR A 44 10.99 57.56 -17.95
C TYR A 44 11.94 58.52 -18.69
N SER A 45 12.82 59.24 -17.97
CA SER A 45 13.85 60.10 -18.56
C SER A 45 14.91 59.30 -19.35
N LEU A 46 15.32 58.13 -18.84
CA LEU A 46 16.22 57.20 -19.54
C LEU A 46 15.59 56.61 -20.82
N SER A 47 14.26 56.48 -20.83
CA SER A 47 13.49 55.91 -21.94
C SER A 47 13.14 56.90 -23.06
N ARG A 48 13.22 58.22 -22.81
CA ARG A 48 12.79 59.25 -23.78
C ARG A 48 13.81 59.59 -24.87
N ASP A 49 15.10 59.31 -24.67
CA ASP A 49 16.15 59.48 -25.68
C ASP A 49 16.56 58.13 -26.26
N LEU A 50 15.82 57.68 -27.29
CA LEU A 50 16.07 56.44 -28.02
C LEU A 50 17.12 56.60 -29.15
N SER A 51 17.73 57.79 -29.31
CA SER A 51 18.52 58.11 -30.50
C SER A 51 20.03 58.28 -30.30
N ASP A 52 20.65 57.87 -29.18
CA ASP A 52 22.12 57.98 -29.08
C ASP A 52 22.84 56.79 -28.42
N ASN A 53 23.95 56.43 -29.07
CA ASN A 53 24.74 55.19 -29.00
C ASN A 53 25.58 54.95 -27.72
N ASN A 54 25.17 55.41 -26.53
CA ASN A 54 25.94 55.16 -25.31
C ASN A 54 25.12 54.50 -24.19
N ILE A 55 24.88 53.20 -24.36
CA ILE A 55 24.30 52.30 -23.36
C ILE A 55 25.18 52.24 -22.09
N ASN A 56 26.50 52.32 -22.24
CA ASN A 56 27.43 52.27 -21.10
C ASN A 56 27.33 53.51 -20.20
N ASP A 57 27.14 54.70 -20.76
CA ASP A 57 26.99 55.94 -19.98
C ASP A 57 25.62 55.98 -19.24
N LYS A 58 24.58 55.36 -19.82
CA LYS A 58 23.28 55.15 -19.16
C LYS A 58 23.36 54.10 -18.05
N TYR A 59 24.15 53.04 -18.26
CA TYR A 59 24.41 52.00 -17.26
C TYR A 59 25.21 52.56 -16.08
N ASP A 60 26.26 53.34 -16.34
CA ASP A 60 27.08 53.94 -15.29
C ASP A 60 26.29 54.96 -14.46
N ARG A 61 25.45 55.79 -15.09
CA ARG A 61 24.53 56.70 -14.36
C ARG A 61 23.47 55.96 -13.54
N PHE A 62 23.00 54.80 -14.02
CA PHE A 62 22.06 53.95 -13.28
C PHE A 62 22.72 53.26 -12.08
N ILE A 63 23.95 52.75 -12.26
CA ILE A 63 24.75 52.16 -11.17
C ILE A 63 25.14 53.22 -10.14
N GLU A 64 25.53 54.43 -10.57
CA GLU A 64 25.86 55.55 -9.67
C GLU A 64 24.64 56.03 -8.88
N TYR A 65 23.44 56.01 -9.48
CA TYR A 65 22.17 56.28 -8.78
C TYR A 65 21.82 55.18 -7.76
N ILE A 66 22.05 53.91 -8.10
CA ILE A 66 21.84 52.77 -7.18
C ILE A 66 22.86 52.76 -6.04
N TYR A 67 24.10 53.18 -6.27
CA TYR A 67 25.13 53.23 -5.23
C TYR A 67 24.89 54.38 -4.24
N ASN A 68 24.42 55.54 -4.73
CA ASN A 68 24.15 56.71 -3.89
C ASN A 68 22.79 56.65 -3.18
N SER A 69 21.87 55.80 -3.65
CA SER A 69 20.57 55.58 -3.04
C SER A 69 20.60 54.24 -2.30
N ASN A 70 20.54 54.21 -0.96
CA ASN A 70 20.49 52.97 -0.17
C ASN A 70 19.26 52.10 -0.52
N ILE A 71 19.34 51.33 -1.61
CA ILE A 71 18.28 50.48 -2.16
C ILE A 71 18.53 49.03 -1.71
N ASN A 72 17.51 48.42 -1.09
CA ASN A 72 17.51 47.03 -0.60
C ASN A 72 17.43 46.03 -1.78
N ILE A 73 18.00 44.82 -1.63
CA ILE A 73 17.86 43.67 -2.53
C ILE A 73 16.41 43.40 -2.98
N ASP A 74 15.42 43.61 -2.10
CA ASP A 74 13.99 43.44 -2.43
C ASP A 74 13.48 44.47 -3.45
N ASP A 75 14.01 45.71 -3.41
CA ASP A 75 13.65 46.78 -4.33
C ASP A 75 14.32 46.58 -5.71
N LEU A 76 15.56 46.08 -5.71
CA LEU A 76 16.25 45.58 -6.90
C LEU A 76 15.47 44.44 -7.56
N TYR A 77 14.93 43.51 -6.77
CA TYR A 77 14.10 42.42 -7.27
C TYR A 77 12.76 42.91 -7.85
N PHE A 78 12.15 43.93 -7.25
CA PHE A 78 10.92 44.54 -7.76
C PHE A 78 11.17 45.28 -9.09
N LEU A 79 12.26 46.03 -9.20
CA LEU A 79 12.65 46.75 -10.42
C LEU A 79 13.00 45.80 -11.57
N THR A 80 13.72 44.72 -11.27
CA THR A 80 14.04 43.67 -12.25
C THR A 80 12.77 42.99 -12.78
N ASN A 81 11.76 42.81 -11.92
CA ASN A 81 10.45 42.27 -12.32
C ASN A 81 9.61 43.24 -13.15
N LEU A 82 9.72 44.56 -12.95
CA LEU A 82 9.02 45.57 -13.74
C LEU A 82 9.60 45.69 -15.16
N ILE A 83 10.93 45.64 -15.28
CA ILE A 83 11.63 45.65 -16.57
C ILE A 83 11.30 44.37 -17.37
N ASN A 84 11.25 43.21 -16.70
CA ASN A 84 10.86 41.94 -17.32
C ASN A 84 9.37 41.85 -17.69
N GLN A 85 8.50 42.70 -17.14
CA GLN A 85 7.07 42.74 -17.48
C GLN A 85 6.75 43.57 -18.73
N GLY A 86 7.73 44.31 -19.28
CA GLY A 86 7.57 45.10 -20.51
C GLY A 86 7.80 44.35 -21.81
N ILE A 87 8.18 43.07 -21.76
CA ILE A 87 8.46 42.26 -22.96
C ILE A 87 7.87 40.87 -22.75
N TYR A 88 6.59 40.66 -23.05
CA TYR A 88 6.14 39.35 -23.52
C TYR A 88 4.95 39.49 -24.46
N SER A 89 5.21 39.08 -25.69
CA SER A 89 4.27 38.71 -26.73
C SER A 89 3.32 37.61 -26.27
N GLU A 90 2.17 37.59 -26.94
CA GLU A 90 1.04 36.68 -26.79
C GLU A 90 1.40 35.18 -26.91
N ASP A 91 0.50 34.36 -26.36
CA ASP A 91 0.33 32.91 -26.54
C ASP A 91 1.38 31.94 -25.97
N ILE A 92 1.29 31.70 -24.66
CA ILE A 92 1.66 30.39 -24.08
C ILE A 92 0.52 29.89 -23.19
N ASN A 93 -0.14 28.83 -23.65
CA ASN A 93 -1.21 28.12 -22.97
C ASN A 93 -0.69 27.48 -21.65
N PRO A 94 -1.36 27.67 -20.50
CA PRO A 94 -0.90 27.15 -19.19
C PRO A 94 -1.04 25.63 -19.00
N ILE A 95 -1.28 24.86 -20.06
CA ILE A 95 -1.61 23.43 -20.03
C ILE A 95 -0.36 22.53 -20.21
N ASP A 96 0.74 23.02 -20.78
CA ASP A 96 1.83 22.15 -21.26
C ASP A 96 2.79 21.60 -20.20
N ARG A 97 2.96 22.23 -19.03
CA ARG A 97 3.88 21.71 -17.98
C ARG A 97 3.29 20.56 -17.15
N GLN A 98 2.03 20.17 -17.39
CA GLN A 98 1.41 19.01 -16.73
C GLN A 98 1.89 17.67 -17.29
N PHE A 99 2.75 17.68 -18.32
CA PHE A 99 3.18 16.48 -19.03
C PHE A 99 4.67 16.14 -18.84
N THR A 100 5.47 16.97 -18.15
CA THR A 100 6.94 16.83 -18.10
C THR A 100 7.45 16.17 -16.82
N LEU A 101 8.47 15.31 -16.94
CA LEU A 101 9.21 14.71 -15.83
C LEU A 101 9.93 15.77 -14.98
N ASN A 102 10.06 15.55 -13.67
CA ASN A 102 10.53 16.57 -12.71
C ASN A 102 12.07 16.60 -12.55
N ILE A 103 12.81 16.40 -13.65
CA ILE A 103 14.28 16.32 -13.65
C ILE A 103 14.96 17.64 -13.26
N ASP A 104 14.30 18.78 -13.53
CA ASP A 104 14.83 20.11 -13.24
C ASP A 104 14.51 20.57 -11.80
N SER A 105 13.79 19.76 -11.02
CA SER A 105 13.51 20.11 -9.63
C SER A 105 14.81 20.15 -8.83
N ASN A 106 15.02 21.19 -8.03
CA ASN A 106 16.28 21.31 -7.27
C ASN A 106 16.47 20.14 -6.26
N PHE A 107 15.40 19.49 -5.80
CA PHE A 107 15.53 18.21 -5.08
C PHE A 107 16.21 17.12 -5.92
N PHE A 108 15.72 16.88 -7.15
CA PHE A 108 16.30 15.90 -8.05
C PHE A 108 17.75 16.26 -8.37
N VAL A 109 18.00 17.53 -8.71
CA VAL A 109 19.34 18.04 -9.02
C VAL A 109 20.29 17.81 -7.84
N LYS A 110 19.90 18.14 -6.61
CA LYS A 110 20.73 17.92 -5.41
C LYS A 110 20.99 16.44 -5.13
N CYS A 111 19.97 15.59 -5.24
CA CYS A 111 20.17 14.14 -5.11
C CYS A 111 21.14 13.62 -6.18
N ASN A 112 20.97 14.05 -7.43
CA ASN A 112 21.82 13.67 -8.53
C ASN A 112 23.26 14.21 -8.36
N GLU A 113 23.43 15.44 -7.86
CA GLU A 113 24.74 15.99 -7.49
C GLU A 113 25.45 15.13 -6.46
N ILE A 114 24.75 14.68 -5.40
CA ILE A 114 25.31 13.81 -4.36
C ILE A 114 25.70 12.44 -4.95
N ILE A 115 24.79 11.81 -5.70
CA ILE A 115 24.99 10.46 -6.27
C ILE A 115 26.09 10.47 -7.33
N SER A 116 26.08 11.46 -8.22
CA SER A 116 27.04 11.61 -9.34
C SER A 116 28.36 12.26 -8.92
N ASN A 117 28.53 12.66 -7.65
CA ASN A 117 29.74 13.30 -7.18
C ASN A 117 30.96 12.36 -7.37
N LYS A 118 31.91 12.75 -8.22
CA LYS A 118 33.11 11.97 -8.51
C LYS A 118 34.19 12.10 -7.42
N ASN A 119 34.12 13.14 -6.58
CA ASN A 119 35.09 13.36 -5.50
C ASN A 119 34.87 12.41 -4.31
N ILE A 120 33.68 11.82 -4.21
CA ILE A 120 33.33 10.82 -3.20
C ILE A 120 33.39 9.47 -3.90
N LEU A 121 34.43 8.68 -3.64
CA LEU A 121 34.61 7.38 -4.29
C LEU A 121 33.73 6.28 -3.67
N ASP A 122 33.39 6.43 -2.39
CA ASP A 122 32.64 5.43 -1.63
C ASP A 122 31.11 5.69 -1.68
N ASN A 123 30.36 4.73 -2.25
CA ASN A 123 28.91 4.79 -2.30
C ASN A 123 28.26 4.78 -0.91
N TYR A 124 28.92 4.22 0.11
CA TYR A 124 28.41 4.27 1.48
C TYR A 124 28.37 5.71 2.00
N GLN A 125 29.42 6.49 1.77
CA GLN A 125 29.44 7.93 2.12
C GLN A 125 28.40 8.72 1.33
N LYS A 126 28.23 8.45 0.03
CA LYS A 126 27.18 9.09 -0.79
C LYS A 126 25.78 8.79 -0.24
N GLN A 127 25.52 7.54 0.13
CA GLN A 127 24.25 7.14 0.72
C GLN A 127 24.00 7.88 2.05
N LEU A 128 25.00 7.99 2.93
CA LEU A 128 24.87 8.75 4.18
C LEU A 128 24.56 10.23 3.92
N LEU A 129 25.22 10.85 2.94
CA LEU A 129 24.93 12.23 2.56
C LEU A 129 23.53 12.38 1.97
N LEU A 130 23.10 11.42 1.15
CA LEU A 130 21.76 11.40 0.58
C LEU A 130 20.69 11.29 1.68
N GLU A 131 20.84 10.35 2.62
CA GLU A 131 19.92 10.20 3.75
C GLU A 131 19.91 11.44 4.65
N ARG A 132 21.08 12.03 4.96
CA ARG A 132 21.16 13.30 5.71
C ARG A 132 20.51 14.46 4.98
N PHE A 133 20.75 14.58 3.68
CA PHE A 133 20.12 15.59 2.84
C PHE A 133 18.61 15.42 2.87
N ILE A 134 18.09 14.20 2.67
CA ILE A 134 16.65 13.95 2.70
C ILE A 134 16.07 14.24 4.09
N LEU A 135 16.73 13.86 5.19
CA LEU A 135 16.29 14.22 6.54
C LEU A 135 16.23 15.75 6.73
N SER A 136 17.25 16.48 6.28
CA SER A 136 17.26 17.94 6.34
C SER A 136 16.20 18.56 5.44
N TYR A 137 16.00 17.97 4.26
CA TYR A 137 15.00 18.38 3.27
C TYR A 137 13.60 18.24 3.85
N GLU A 138 13.31 17.11 4.50
CA GLU A 138 12.05 16.84 5.18
C GLU A 138 11.81 17.79 6.36
N LYS A 139 12.87 18.20 7.07
CA LYS A 139 12.76 19.15 8.18
C LYS A 139 12.36 20.56 7.69
N GLU A 140 12.91 21.00 6.55
CA GLU A 140 12.64 22.30 5.94
C GLU A 140 11.78 22.22 4.67
N PHE A 141 10.94 21.19 4.61
CA PHE A 141 10.25 20.74 3.40
C PHE A 141 9.58 21.86 2.61
N ILE A 142 8.92 22.81 3.28
CA ILE A 142 8.19 23.89 2.59
C ILE A 142 9.13 24.93 2.00
N SER A 143 10.17 25.33 2.75
CA SER A 143 11.13 26.32 2.25
C SER A 143 11.86 25.75 1.03
N ASN A 144 12.23 24.47 1.10
CA ASN A 144 12.83 23.75 -0.01
C ASN A 144 11.85 23.54 -1.17
N LEU A 145 10.58 23.24 -0.88
CA LEU A 145 9.52 23.12 -1.88
C LEU A 145 9.42 24.40 -2.73
N ILE A 146 9.40 25.56 -2.09
CA ILE A 146 9.30 26.86 -2.75
C ILE A 146 10.56 27.15 -3.57
N TYR A 147 11.73 26.84 -3.03
CA TYR A 147 13.00 27.02 -3.72
C TYR A 147 13.13 26.09 -4.95
N ASN A 148 12.46 24.94 -4.93
CA ASN A 148 12.51 23.93 -5.98
C ASN A 148 11.53 24.17 -7.15
N VAL A 149 10.68 25.20 -7.08
CA VAL A 149 9.74 25.55 -8.15
C VAL A 149 10.35 26.67 -8.98
N ASP A 150 10.50 26.44 -10.29
CA ASP A 150 11.04 27.41 -11.25
C ASP A 150 10.30 28.77 -11.16
N THR A 151 11.08 29.85 -11.03
CA THR A 151 10.62 31.23 -10.83
C THR A 151 9.83 31.79 -12.02
N ASN A 152 9.94 31.17 -13.20
CA ASN A 152 9.24 31.59 -14.42
C ASN A 152 7.81 31.03 -14.54
N ILE A 153 7.34 30.20 -13.59
CA ILE A 153 6.01 29.58 -13.68
C ILE A 153 4.93 30.41 -12.97
N LYS A 154 3.75 30.53 -13.59
CA LYS A 154 2.50 31.01 -12.97
C LYS A 154 2.18 30.31 -11.62
N ASN A 155 2.63 29.05 -11.47
CA ASN A 155 2.51 28.20 -10.28
C ASN A 155 3.39 28.67 -9.10
N TYR A 156 4.56 29.27 -9.36
CA TYR A 156 5.40 29.88 -8.33
C TYR A 156 4.67 31.03 -7.64
N LYS A 157 3.97 31.88 -8.40
CA LYS A 157 3.15 32.98 -7.83
C LYS A 157 2.02 32.47 -6.93
N LEU A 158 1.45 31.29 -7.21
CA LEU A 158 0.38 30.71 -6.39
C LEU A 158 0.93 30.02 -5.13
N LEU A 159 1.99 29.20 -5.25
CA LEU A 159 2.65 28.56 -4.10
C LEU A 159 3.29 29.60 -3.16
N ALA A 160 3.98 30.58 -3.73
CA ALA A 160 4.52 31.71 -2.98
C ALA A 160 3.41 32.54 -2.34
N ARG A 161 2.22 32.69 -2.96
CA ARG A 161 1.06 33.32 -2.31
C ARG A 161 0.51 32.49 -1.16
N ILE A 162 0.33 31.17 -1.31
CA ILE A 162 -0.09 30.28 -0.21
C ILE A 162 0.89 30.41 0.96
N TYR A 163 2.19 30.34 0.70
CA TYR A 163 3.18 30.42 1.76
C TYR A 163 3.28 31.83 2.36
N LYS A 164 3.37 32.87 1.53
CA LYS A 164 3.57 34.28 1.96
C LYS A 164 2.35 34.85 2.66
N HIS A 165 1.13 34.46 2.27
CA HIS A 165 -0.09 34.98 2.88
C HIS A 165 -0.62 34.09 4.01
N SER A 166 -0.48 32.76 3.90
CA SER A 166 -1.08 31.85 4.87
C SER A 166 -0.11 31.44 5.97
N THR A 167 1.20 31.34 5.74
CA THR A 167 2.15 30.91 6.80
C THR A 167 2.31 31.93 7.92
N PRO A 168 2.41 33.25 7.68
CA PRO A 168 2.46 34.24 8.77
C PRO A 168 1.17 34.28 9.58
N HIS A 169 0.00 34.23 8.91
CA HIS A 169 -1.30 34.21 9.59
C HIS A 169 -1.51 32.90 10.37
N PHE A 170 -1.11 31.76 9.79
CA PHE A 170 -1.14 30.45 10.44
C PHE A 170 -0.20 30.39 11.64
N ASN A 171 1.04 30.90 11.50
CA ASN A 171 1.97 31.02 12.61
C ASN A 171 1.40 31.91 13.71
N ASN A 172 0.85 33.07 13.38
CA ASN A 172 0.21 33.96 14.35
C ASN A 172 -1.00 33.32 15.03
N ARG A 173 -1.75 32.46 14.33
CA ARG A 173 -2.88 31.74 14.89
C ARG A 173 -2.45 30.61 15.81
N ILE A 174 -1.45 29.81 15.41
CA ILE A 174 -0.86 28.79 16.29
C ILE A 174 -0.24 29.47 17.51
N ASP A 175 0.53 30.55 17.34
CA ASP A 175 1.09 31.35 18.43
C ASP A 175 0.00 31.92 19.35
N SER A 176 -1.08 32.47 18.79
CA SER A 176 -2.23 32.97 19.57
C SER A 176 -2.91 31.86 20.36
N ILE A 177 -3.09 30.67 19.77
CA ILE A 177 -3.62 29.50 20.49
C ILE A 177 -2.65 29.08 21.60
N ILE A 178 -1.36 28.97 21.31
CA ILE A 178 -0.33 28.62 22.30
C ILE A 178 -0.36 29.61 23.46
N ARG A 179 -0.32 30.92 23.19
CA ARG A 179 -0.34 32.00 24.21
C ARG A 179 -1.65 32.06 25.00
N GLN A 180 -2.80 31.96 24.34
CA GLN A 180 -4.10 31.97 25.02
C GLN A 180 -4.29 30.74 25.93
N HIS A 181 -3.61 29.65 25.62
CA HIS A 181 -3.80 28.38 26.30
C HIS A 181 -2.70 28.04 27.31
N LEU A 182 -1.49 28.59 27.23
CA LEU A 182 -0.39 28.31 28.17
C LEU A 182 -0.78 28.58 29.64
N MET A 183 -1.28 29.77 29.97
CA MET A 183 -1.65 30.12 31.36
C MET A 183 -2.83 29.28 31.89
N ARG A 184 -3.86 29.07 31.08
CA ARG A 184 -5.08 28.34 31.46
C ARG A 184 -4.87 26.82 31.49
N ASN A 185 -3.96 26.29 30.67
CA ASN A 185 -3.70 24.86 30.58
C ASN A 185 -2.66 24.37 31.59
N LEU A 186 -1.76 25.21 32.12
CA LEU A 186 -0.91 24.84 33.25
C LEU A 186 -1.75 24.47 34.49
N GLU A 187 -2.76 25.28 34.80
CA GLU A 187 -3.73 25.00 35.87
C GLU A 187 -4.58 23.73 35.59
N LEU A 188 -5.05 23.58 34.35
CA LEU A 188 -5.81 22.38 33.94
C LEU A 188 -4.95 21.12 33.89
N TYR A 189 -3.69 21.22 33.52
CA TYR A 189 -2.72 20.13 33.51
C TYR A 189 -2.50 19.63 34.94
N ASN A 190 -2.20 20.54 35.87
CA ASN A 190 -2.02 20.20 37.28
C ASN A 190 -3.27 19.51 37.88
N LYS A 191 -4.47 19.89 37.42
CA LYS A 191 -5.74 19.25 37.81
C LYS A 191 -5.99 17.89 37.13
N ASN A 192 -5.51 17.70 35.90
CA ASN A 192 -5.81 16.54 35.05
C ASN A 192 -4.62 15.56 34.88
N LYS A 193 -3.50 15.78 35.56
CA LYS A 193 -2.25 15.00 35.48
C LYS A 193 -2.42 13.48 35.67
N LYS A 194 -3.49 13.04 36.35
CA LYS A 194 -3.83 11.62 36.58
C LYS A 194 -4.96 11.08 35.68
N ASP A 195 -5.55 11.90 34.82
CA ASP A 195 -6.67 11.54 33.94
C ASP A 195 -6.16 11.09 32.56
N TYR A 196 -6.05 9.78 32.37
CA TYR A 196 -5.58 9.17 31.12
C TYR A 196 -6.40 9.58 29.89
N GLY A 197 -7.67 9.95 30.05
CA GLY A 197 -8.54 10.41 28.96
C GLY A 197 -8.24 11.82 28.44
N LYS A 198 -7.31 12.54 29.07
CA LYS A 198 -6.91 13.91 28.68
C LYS A 198 -5.44 14.01 28.28
N ILE A 199 -4.74 12.89 28.12
CA ILE A 199 -3.33 12.86 27.72
C ILE A 199 -3.12 13.54 26.37
N GLY A 200 -4.06 13.43 25.43
CA GLY A 200 -3.97 14.12 24.13
C GLY A 200 -3.86 15.65 24.25
N ASP A 201 -4.55 16.25 25.24
CA ASP A 201 -4.47 17.69 25.49
C ASP A 201 -3.13 18.06 26.18
N ASN A 202 -2.63 17.19 27.07
CA ASN A 202 -1.30 17.35 27.70
C ASN A 202 -0.16 17.21 26.69
N LEU A 203 -0.31 16.29 25.72
CA LEU A 203 0.63 16.08 24.64
C LEU A 203 0.71 17.30 23.71
N ALA A 204 -0.45 17.90 23.39
CA ALA A 204 -0.48 19.16 22.64
C ALA A 204 0.27 20.28 23.39
N LEU A 205 0.05 20.41 24.71
CA LEU A 205 0.73 21.40 25.53
C LEU A 205 2.24 21.18 25.58
N ALA A 206 2.69 19.95 25.82
CA ALA A 206 4.12 19.63 25.83
C ALA A 206 4.78 19.88 24.47
N LEU A 207 4.08 19.60 23.37
CA LEU A 207 4.57 19.88 22.04
C LEU A 207 4.71 21.38 21.77
N PHE A 208 3.75 22.20 22.22
CA PHE A 208 3.82 23.66 22.12
C PHE A 208 4.95 24.29 22.95
N LEU A 209 5.41 23.60 24.00
CA LEU A 209 6.56 24.05 24.79
C LEU A 209 7.91 23.69 24.14
N VAL A 210 7.94 22.61 23.35
CA VAL A 210 9.19 22.04 22.83
C VAL A 210 9.48 22.44 21.39
N LEU A 211 8.44 22.68 20.58
CA LEU A 211 8.57 23.02 19.16
C LEU A 211 8.27 24.48 18.92
N GLU A 212 9.06 25.10 18.03
CA GLU A 212 8.73 26.42 17.52
C GLU A 212 7.46 26.33 16.65
N VAL A 213 6.66 27.41 16.67
CA VAL A 213 5.46 27.54 15.85
C VAL A 213 5.75 27.24 14.37
N LYS A 214 6.91 27.68 13.88
CA LYS A 214 7.36 27.45 12.51
C LYS A 214 7.51 25.97 12.19
N ASP A 215 8.04 25.16 13.11
CA ASP A 215 8.23 23.72 12.91
C ASP A 215 6.89 22.99 12.85
N ILE A 216 5.97 23.33 13.76
CA ILE A 216 4.60 22.79 13.77
C ILE A 216 3.90 23.11 12.45
N SER A 217 3.98 24.37 12.02
CA SER A 217 3.43 24.80 10.75
C SER A 217 4.04 24.04 9.57
N ASN A 218 5.36 23.86 9.58
CA ASN A 218 6.09 23.18 8.51
C ASN A 218 5.63 21.73 8.33
N ILE A 219 5.51 20.98 9.43
CA ILE A 219 5.11 19.57 9.40
C ILE A 219 3.65 19.43 8.95
N LEU A 220 2.74 20.25 9.49
CA LEU A 220 1.32 20.21 9.11
C LEU A 220 1.15 20.49 7.61
N PHE A 221 1.83 21.51 7.09
CA PHE A 221 1.82 21.80 5.66
C PHE A 221 2.51 20.72 4.82
N SER A 222 3.62 20.12 5.26
CA SER A 222 4.23 18.98 4.55
C SER A 222 3.19 17.86 4.33
N LYS A 223 2.33 17.64 5.34
CA LYS A 223 1.19 16.72 5.24
C LYS A 223 0.14 17.18 4.25
N VAL A 224 -0.24 18.45 4.25
CA VAL A 224 -1.10 19.05 3.20
C VAL A 224 -0.57 18.65 1.82
N ILE A 225 0.71 18.90 1.54
CA ILE A 225 1.34 18.67 0.25
C ILE A 225 1.43 17.17 -0.10
N ARG A 226 1.64 16.28 0.88
CA ARG A 226 1.65 14.82 0.63
C ARG A 226 0.25 14.28 0.30
N ILE A 227 -0.80 14.76 0.97
CA ILE A 227 -2.20 14.42 0.66
C ILE A 227 -2.55 14.89 -0.75
N ILE A 228 -2.03 16.06 -1.07
CA ILE A 228 -2.13 16.70 -2.35
C ILE A 228 -1.43 15.85 -3.46
N GLY A 229 -0.23 15.31 -3.19
CA GLY A 229 0.47 14.41 -4.11
C GLY A 229 -0.23 13.06 -4.29
N SER A 230 -1.01 12.62 -3.29
CA SER A 230 -1.91 11.49 -3.43
C SER A 230 -3.21 11.91 -4.11
N SER A 231 -3.20 11.97 -5.45
CA SER A 231 -4.37 12.08 -6.34
C SER A 231 -5.60 11.20 -6.03
N LYS A 232 -5.54 10.34 -5.01
CA LYS A 232 -6.68 9.58 -4.45
C LYS A 232 -7.45 10.29 -3.34
N GLY A 233 -6.99 11.46 -2.88
CA GLY A 233 -7.43 11.99 -1.58
C GLY A 233 -7.10 11.02 -0.45
N ILE A 234 -7.45 11.38 0.78
CA ILE A 234 -7.21 10.55 1.97
C ILE A 234 -8.47 10.48 2.84
N LYS A 235 -8.73 9.32 3.45
CA LYS A 235 -9.80 9.20 4.47
C LYS A 235 -9.46 10.13 5.63
N GLN A 236 -10.42 10.94 6.08
CA GLN A 236 -10.22 11.92 7.16
C GLN A 236 -9.60 11.29 8.42
N THR A 237 -10.07 10.10 8.80
CA THR A 237 -9.58 9.37 9.99
C THR A 237 -8.14 8.91 9.84
N GLU A 238 -7.75 8.46 8.64
CA GLU A 238 -6.39 8.06 8.33
C GLU A 238 -5.44 9.25 8.39
N LEU A 239 -5.84 10.38 7.79
CA LEU A 239 -5.07 11.62 7.85
C LEU A 239 -4.83 12.09 9.28
N ILE A 240 -5.86 12.06 10.11
CA ILE A 240 -5.77 12.42 11.53
C ILE A 240 -4.76 11.54 12.26
N GLY A 241 -4.78 10.23 12.01
CA GLY A 241 -3.80 9.29 12.58
C GLY A 241 -2.37 9.59 12.13
N GLN A 242 -2.17 9.84 10.84
CA GLN A 242 -0.85 10.16 10.29
C GLN A 242 -0.30 11.50 10.81
N LEU A 243 -1.15 12.52 10.99
CA LEU A 243 -0.75 13.80 11.59
C LEU A 243 -0.31 13.62 13.04
N ALA A 244 -1.03 12.80 13.81
CA ALA A 244 -0.68 12.49 15.19
C ALA A 244 0.67 11.75 15.26
N ASP A 245 0.86 10.71 14.44
CA ASP A 245 2.09 9.92 14.37
C ASP A 245 3.32 10.81 14.13
N GLU A 246 3.28 11.65 13.10
CA GLU A 246 4.44 12.47 12.73
C GLU A 246 4.77 13.50 13.80
N MET A 247 3.77 14.18 14.34
CA MET A 247 4.01 15.14 15.41
C MET A 247 4.54 14.47 16.68
N CYS A 248 4.12 13.24 16.94
CA CYS A 248 4.66 12.46 18.05
C CYS A 248 6.16 12.18 17.85
N ILE A 249 6.55 11.78 16.63
CA ILE A 249 7.96 11.57 16.26
C ILE A 249 8.75 12.86 16.42
N CYS A 250 8.25 13.98 15.90
CA CYS A 250 8.92 15.29 16.02
C CYS A 250 9.09 15.74 17.48
N PHE A 251 8.07 15.54 18.33
CA PHE A 251 8.20 15.81 19.75
C PHE A 251 9.28 14.96 20.40
N LYS A 252 9.31 13.64 20.14
CA LYS A 252 10.31 12.73 20.70
C LYS A 252 11.73 13.21 20.41
N TYR A 253 12.01 13.63 19.17
CA TYR A 253 13.32 14.13 18.76
C TYR A 253 13.74 15.46 19.40
N ASN A 254 12.78 16.36 19.67
CA ASN A 254 13.08 17.68 20.23
C ASN A 254 12.94 17.74 21.76
N SER A 255 12.41 16.68 22.39
CA SER A 255 12.21 16.57 23.84
C SER A 255 13.47 16.26 24.67
N ASP A 256 14.67 16.67 24.22
CA ASP A 256 15.91 16.47 24.98
C ASP A 256 15.93 17.41 26.20
N LEU A 257 15.66 16.82 27.37
CA LEU A 257 15.55 17.54 28.63
C LEU A 257 16.82 18.31 29.01
N ASN A 258 18.00 17.88 28.54
CA ASN A 258 19.24 18.60 28.84
C ASN A 258 19.39 19.88 28.04
N LYS A 259 18.85 19.93 26.82
CA LYS A 259 18.83 21.15 25.98
C LYS A 259 17.72 22.11 26.42
N LEU A 260 16.59 21.57 26.89
CA LEU A 260 15.42 22.37 27.27
C LEU A 260 15.53 23.04 28.65
N LYS A 261 16.44 22.57 29.53
CA LYS A 261 16.69 23.13 30.87
C LYS A 261 17.03 24.62 30.87
N SER A 262 17.61 25.13 29.78
CA SER A 262 17.97 26.55 29.65
C SER A 262 16.85 27.41 29.06
N GLN A 263 15.76 26.80 28.57
CA GLN A 263 14.71 27.47 27.80
C GLN A 263 13.33 27.45 28.47
N LEU A 264 13.07 26.45 29.33
CA LEU A 264 11.79 26.24 29.98
C LEU A 264 11.87 26.43 31.49
N SER A 265 10.78 26.88 32.10
CA SER A 265 10.63 26.92 33.55
C SER A 265 10.63 25.50 34.17
N PRO A 266 10.94 25.33 35.47
CA PRO A 266 10.91 24.03 36.13
C PRO A 266 9.56 23.31 36.03
N GLU A 267 8.45 24.05 36.03
CA GLU A 267 7.10 23.50 35.89
C GLU A 267 6.85 22.99 34.46
N GLU A 268 7.20 23.76 33.44
CA GLU A 268 7.11 23.35 32.03
C GLU A 268 8.00 22.15 31.73
N LEU A 269 9.20 22.11 32.30
CA LEU A 269 10.12 20.98 32.15
C LEU A 269 9.53 19.69 32.78
N SER A 270 8.79 19.81 33.88
CA SER A 270 8.07 18.68 34.50
C SER A 270 7.00 18.13 33.57
N ILE A 271 6.26 19.01 32.88
CA ILE A 271 5.22 18.62 31.92
C ILE A 271 5.81 17.82 30.77
N VAL A 272 6.88 18.34 30.16
CA VAL A 272 7.57 17.68 29.04
C VAL A 272 8.11 16.32 29.48
N LYS A 273 8.69 16.23 30.68
CA LYS A 273 9.20 14.98 31.24
C LYS A 273 8.09 13.95 31.43
N GLU A 274 6.97 14.34 32.03
CA GLU A 274 5.84 13.44 32.32
C GLU A 274 5.15 12.93 31.05
N VAL A 275 4.95 13.81 30.06
CA VAL A 275 4.39 13.40 28.76
C VAL A 275 5.35 12.46 28.02
N LYS A 276 6.66 12.72 28.10
CA LYS A 276 7.70 11.85 27.51
C LYS A 276 7.72 10.47 28.15
N GLU A 277 7.54 10.37 29.47
CA GLU A 277 7.43 9.08 30.18
C GLU A 277 6.16 8.30 29.78
N GLN A 278 5.07 9.00 29.46
CA GLN A 278 3.79 8.40 29.07
C GLN A 278 3.71 8.01 27.57
N PHE A 279 4.68 8.40 26.76
CA PHE A 279 4.63 8.30 25.30
C PHE A 279 4.45 6.86 24.78
N ASN A 280 5.15 5.92 25.40
CA ASN A 280 5.12 4.51 25.01
C ASN A 280 3.75 3.86 25.32
N ASN A 281 2.92 4.49 26.15
CA ASN A 281 1.63 3.97 26.61
C ASN A 281 0.46 4.88 26.24
N LEU A 282 0.59 5.71 25.20
CA LEU A 282 -0.45 6.64 24.73
C LEU A 282 -1.73 5.89 24.28
N PRO A 283 -2.89 6.14 24.91
CA PRO A 283 -4.16 5.60 24.44
C PRO A 283 -4.51 6.08 23.02
N VAL A 284 -5.14 5.20 22.21
CA VAL A 284 -5.46 5.51 20.81
C VAL A 284 -6.47 6.66 20.68
N ASP A 285 -7.44 6.82 21.60
CA ASP A 285 -8.31 8.01 21.64
C ASP A 285 -7.52 9.28 21.86
N SER A 286 -6.62 9.28 22.84
CA SER A 286 -5.80 10.45 23.17
C SER A 286 -4.93 10.86 21.98
N LYS A 287 -4.33 9.89 21.29
CA LYS A 287 -3.54 10.12 20.08
C LYS A 287 -4.38 10.68 18.93
N LEU A 288 -5.57 10.13 18.69
CA LEU A 288 -6.47 10.63 17.64
C LEU A 288 -7.12 11.97 18.00
N GLN A 289 -7.35 12.26 19.29
CA GLN A 289 -7.79 13.57 19.77
C GLN A 289 -6.75 14.63 19.47
N PHE A 290 -5.48 14.29 19.73
CA PHE A 290 -4.35 15.12 19.39
C PHE A 290 -4.24 15.33 17.87
N GLY A 291 -4.32 14.27 17.06
CA GLY A 291 -4.36 14.38 15.60
C GLY A 291 -5.52 15.22 15.08
N HIS A 292 -6.70 15.11 15.70
CA HIS A 292 -7.89 15.86 15.29
C HIS A 292 -7.75 17.36 15.58
N LEU A 293 -7.08 17.75 16.67
CA LEU A 293 -6.69 19.14 16.92
C LEU A 293 -5.84 19.67 15.76
N LEU A 294 -4.78 18.95 15.41
CA LEU A 294 -3.86 19.32 14.33
C LEU A 294 -4.58 19.43 12.99
N PHE A 295 -5.46 18.48 12.69
CA PHE A 295 -6.29 18.48 11.49
C PHE A 295 -7.22 19.69 11.42
N GLU A 296 -7.89 20.05 12.51
CA GLU A 296 -8.78 21.22 12.52
C GLU A 296 -8.00 22.53 12.39
N LEU A 297 -6.80 22.64 12.98
CA LEU A 297 -5.89 23.77 12.73
C LEU A 297 -5.59 23.88 11.24
N LEU A 298 -5.22 22.76 10.62
CA LEU A 298 -4.86 22.68 9.21
C LEU A 298 -6.02 23.03 8.28
N ILE A 299 -7.14 22.31 8.37
CA ILE A 299 -8.26 22.49 7.43
C ILE A 299 -8.95 23.84 7.61
N SER A 300 -9.00 24.39 8.83
CA SER A 300 -9.63 25.70 9.03
C SER A 300 -8.87 26.83 8.33
N GLU A 301 -7.54 26.72 8.23
CA GLU A 301 -6.70 27.70 7.56
C GLU A 301 -6.67 27.49 6.04
N PHE A 302 -6.50 26.25 5.60
CA PHE A 302 -6.38 25.88 4.19
C PHE A 302 -7.70 25.43 3.56
N SER A 303 -8.82 25.89 4.09
CA SER A 303 -10.16 25.50 3.61
C SER A 303 -10.41 25.83 2.13
N TYR A 304 -9.67 26.79 1.57
CA TYR A 304 -9.70 27.16 0.15
C TYR A 304 -8.84 26.26 -0.75
N ILE A 305 -7.98 25.41 -0.17
CA ILE A 305 -7.16 24.41 -0.88
C ILE A 305 -7.87 23.04 -0.87
N PHE A 306 -8.59 22.74 0.21
CA PHE A 306 -9.14 21.42 0.46
C PHE A 306 -10.62 21.29 0.14
N GLU A 307 -10.97 20.23 -0.58
CA GLU A 307 -12.34 19.81 -0.82
C GLU A 307 -12.69 18.56 0.02
N ARG A 308 -13.92 18.51 0.52
CA ARG A 308 -14.45 17.39 1.30
C ARG A 308 -15.44 16.61 0.46
N ILE A 309 -15.13 15.36 0.15
CA ILE A 309 -15.97 14.48 -0.66
C ILE A 309 -16.48 13.35 0.22
N MET A 310 -17.80 13.16 0.27
CA MET A 310 -18.37 11.96 0.89
C MET A 310 -18.44 10.86 -0.17
N ILE A 311 -17.79 9.73 0.11
CA ILE A 311 -17.81 8.55 -0.75
C ILE A 311 -18.41 7.41 0.07
N SER A 312 -19.38 6.70 -0.51
CA SER A 312 -19.96 5.50 0.09
C SER A 312 -19.25 4.28 -0.50
N GLU A 313 -18.47 3.58 0.32
CA GLU A 313 -17.78 2.34 -0.04
C GLU A 313 -18.28 1.23 0.89
N ASN A 314 -18.66 0.07 0.34
CA ASN A 314 -19.04 -1.11 1.14
C ASN A 314 -20.14 -0.85 2.20
N ASN A 315 -21.14 -0.02 1.88
CA ASN A 315 -22.20 0.44 2.79
C ASN A 315 -21.73 1.33 3.96
N GLU A 316 -20.47 1.78 3.96
CA GLU A 316 -19.94 2.77 4.88
C GLU A 316 -19.70 4.11 4.16
N THR A 317 -20.14 5.21 4.76
CA THR A 317 -19.86 6.55 4.23
C THR A 317 -18.58 7.06 4.86
N HIS A 318 -17.56 7.30 4.03
CA HIS A 318 -16.31 7.90 4.45
C HIS A 318 -16.21 9.33 3.94
N LEU A 319 -15.63 10.21 4.75
CA LEU A 319 -15.25 11.56 4.32
C LEU A 319 -13.81 11.52 3.81
N TYR A 320 -13.65 11.80 2.53
CA TYR A 320 -12.36 11.98 1.87
C TYR A 320 -12.00 13.47 1.81
N ILE A 321 -10.72 13.76 2.02
CA ILE A 321 -10.13 15.08 1.84
C ILE A 321 -9.31 15.05 0.55
N THR A 322 -9.58 15.98 -0.36
CA THR A 322 -8.85 16.16 -1.64
C THR A 322 -8.52 17.64 -1.87
N ILE A 323 -7.87 17.96 -2.98
CA ILE A 323 -7.46 19.34 -3.36
C ILE A 323 -8.36 19.93 -4.44
N SER A 324 -8.48 21.25 -4.47
CA SER A 324 -9.05 21.99 -5.60
C SER A 324 -8.11 22.05 -6.83
N LYS A 325 -8.70 22.39 -8.00
CA LYS A 325 -8.06 22.43 -9.33
C LYS A 325 -6.79 23.26 -9.38
N GLU A 326 -6.88 24.45 -8.81
CA GLU A 326 -5.90 25.53 -8.95
C GLU A 326 -4.58 25.15 -8.29
N TYR A 327 -4.65 24.29 -7.27
CA TYR A 327 -3.52 23.84 -6.48
C TYR A 327 -2.98 22.48 -6.93
N LEU A 328 -3.82 21.60 -7.49
CA LEU A 328 -3.40 20.27 -7.93
C LEU A 328 -2.27 20.31 -9.00
N ALA A 329 -2.35 21.27 -9.94
CA ALA A 329 -1.34 21.48 -10.99
C ALA A 329 -0.04 22.16 -10.51
N VAL A 330 -0.05 22.79 -9.33
CA VAL A 330 1.16 23.35 -8.69
C VAL A 330 1.95 22.26 -7.97
N LEU A 331 1.24 21.22 -7.55
CA LEU A 331 1.75 20.23 -6.61
C LEU A 331 2.13 18.93 -7.29
N SER A 332 1.65 18.77 -8.52
CA SER A 332 2.08 17.80 -9.51
C SER A 332 3.58 17.93 -9.90
N SER A 333 4.17 19.12 -9.80
CA SER A 333 5.58 19.33 -10.15
C SER A 333 6.57 18.85 -9.09
N VAL A 334 6.09 18.25 -7.99
CA VAL A 334 6.93 17.84 -6.87
C VAL A 334 6.36 16.54 -6.28
N MET A 335 7.21 15.69 -5.70
CA MET A 335 6.85 14.59 -4.78
C MET A 335 6.68 13.17 -5.37
N PHE A 336 7.80 12.56 -5.79
CA PHE A 336 8.00 11.19 -5.30
C PHE A 336 8.43 11.27 -3.82
N ASN A 337 8.03 10.29 -3.01
CA ASN A 337 8.32 10.26 -1.58
C ASN A 337 9.82 10.03 -1.34
N PRO A 338 10.59 11.05 -0.88
CA PRO A 338 12.05 10.99 -0.91
C PRO A 338 12.62 10.04 0.15
N ILE A 339 11.86 9.74 1.20
CA ILE A 339 12.30 8.84 2.27
C ILE A 339 12.30 7.36 1.83
N LYS A 340 11.62 6.99 0.73
CA LYS A 340 11.51 5.60 0.27
C LYS A 340 12.22 5.34 -1.06
N LEU A 341 13.42 5.88 -1.19
CA LEU A 341 14.27 5.66 -2.36
C LEU A 341 15.03 4.33 -2.28
N PRO A 342 15.34 3.71 -3.43
CA PRO A 342 16.36 2.66 -3.51
C PRO A 342 17.71 3.16 -2.98
N MET A 343 18.55 2.25 -2.47
CA MET A 343 19.88 2.58 -1.93
C MET A 343 20.95 2.40 -3.02
N ILE A 344 22.00 3.21 -3.00
CA ILE A 344 23.17 3.06 -3.91
C ILE A 344 24.32 2.25 -3.30
N THR A 345 24.10 1.73 -2.08
CA THR A 345 25.02 0.88 -1.33
C THR A 345 24.23 -0.24 -0.64
N LYS A 346 24.93 -1.27 -0.16
CA LYS A 346 24.30 -2.39 0.53
C LYS A 346 23.56 -1.90 1.79
N PRO A 347 22.33 -2.37 2.04
CA PRO A 347 21.58 -2.04 3.25
C PRO A 347 22.31 -2.46 4.53
N LYS A 348 22.02 -1.77 5.63
CA LYS A 348 22.42 -2.15 7.00
C LYS A 348 21.80 -3.52 7.33
N ILE A 349 22.60 -4.40 7.93
CA ILE A 349 22.22 -5.78 8.26
C ILE A 349 21.20 -5.77 9.40
N TRP A 350 20.13 -6.56 9.27
CA TRP A 350 19.18 -6.84 10.34
C TRP A 350 19.75 -7.85 11.32
N SER A 351 19.51 -7.62 12.62
CA SER A 351 19.79 -8.58 13.70
C SER A 351 18.81 -8.35 14.85
N GLN A 352 18.68 -9.29 15.79
CA GLN A 352 17.82 -9.14 16.98
C GLN A 352 18.04 -7.83 17.74
N ASP A 353 19.30 -7.36 17.81
CA ASP A 353 19.68 -6.17 18.59
C ASP A 353 19.79 -4.89 17.75
N ASN A 354 19.76 -4.97 16.41
CA ASN A 354 20.00 -3.81 15.54
C ASN A 354 18.99 -3.67 14.40
N ILE A 355 18.58 -2.41 14.18
CA ILE A 355 17.74 -2.01 13.05
C ILE A 355 18.56 -2.13 11.75
N GLY A 356 18.01 -2.85 10.77
CA GLY A 356 18.57 -2.98 9.42
C GLY A 356 17.83 -2.12 8.38
N GLY A 357 18.25 -2.21 7.11
CA GLY A 357 17.69 -1.41 6.01
C GLY A 357 18.54 -0.18 5.70
N TYR A 358 18.03 1.03 5.91
CA TYR A 358 18.79 2.26 5.65
C TYR A 358 19.91 2.47 6.67
N LEU A 359 20.87 3.34 6.36
CA LEU A 359 22.08 3.50 7.17
C LEU A 359 21.84 4.31 8.45
N LEU A 360 21.03 5.37 8.38
CA LEU A 360 20.69 6.23 9.51
C LEU A 360 19.45 5.70 10.25
N ASP A 361 19.55 5.58 11.57
CA ASP A 361 18.45 5.12 12.40
C ASP A 361 17.29 6.13 12.41
N GLU A 362 17.59 7.43 12.32
CA GLU A 362 16.55 8.47 12.20
C GLU A 362 15.76 8.36 10.89
N PHE A 363 16.43 7.95 9.81
CA PHE A 363 15.82 7.73 8.51
C PHE A 363 14.94 6.47 8.51
N ASN A 364 15.36 5.41 9.21
CA ASN A 364 14.55 4.23 9.44
C ASN A 364 13.30 4.57 10.28
N GLU A 365 13.42 5.38 11.33
CA GLU A 365 12.28 5.79 12.17
C GLU A 365 11.25 6.61 11.39
N LEU A 366 11.71 7.57 10.58
CA LEU A 366 10.82 8.36 9.72
C LEU A 366 10.09 7.49 8.68
N ASN A 367 10.75 6.42 8.20
CA ASN A 367 10.18 5.45 7.27
C ASN A 367 9.30 4.38 7.92
N LYS A 368 9.15 4.38 9.25
CA LYS A 368 8.54 3.27 10.01
C LYS A 368 9.24 1.92 9.74
N ASN A 369 10.56 1.95 9.55
CA ASN A 369 11.42 0.79 9.31
C ASN A 369 12.24 0.42 10.57
N ASN A 370 11.60 0.39 11.73
CA ASN A 370 12.28 0.14 13.01
C ASN A 370 12.34 -1.33 13.39
N GLU A 371 11.48 -2.15 12.77
CA GLU A 371 11.33 -3.56 13.06
C GLU A 371 11.38 -4.33 11.74
N ILE A 372 12.06 -5.48 11.75
CA ILE A 372 12.12 -6.38 10.60
C ILE A 372 10.71 -6.89 10.24
N VAL A 373 9.86 -7.12 11.24
CA VAL A 373 8.45 -7.46 11.07
C VAL A 373 7.60 -6.21 11.18
N ARG A 374 6.94 -5.82 10.10
CA ARG A 374 5.94 -4.74 10.12
C ARG A 374 4.55 -5.34 10.31
N SER A 375 3.90 -4.93 11.39
CA SER A 375 2.61 -5.45 11.81
C SER A 375 1.57 -4.33 11.95
N ASN A 376 0.29 -4.69 11.93
CA ASN A 376 -0.78 -3.72 12.15
C ASN A 376 -0.76 -3.27 13.62
N HIS A 377 -0.83 -1.96 13.86
CA HIS A 377 -0.89 -1.37 15.21
C HIS A 377 -2.06 -1.86 16.08
N TYR A 378 -3.08 -2.51 15.48
CA TYR A 378 -4.22 -3.09 16.21
C TYR A 378 -4.03 -4.55 16.63
N LEU A 379 -2.83 -5.12 16.47
CA LEU A 379 -2.49 -6.44 17.00
C LEU A 379 -2.02 -6.30 18.45
N LYS A 380 -2.55 -7.15 19.34
CA LYS A 380 -2.17 -7.15 20.76
C LYS A 380 -0.76 -7.71 20.97
N ASN A 381 -0.40 -8.73 20.20
CA ASN A 381 0.88 -9.43 20.26
C ASN A 381 1.51 -9.46 18.86
N GLN A 382 2.80 -9.14 18.76
CA GLN A 382 3.56 -9.20 17.53
C GLN A 382 4.10 -10.61 17.25
N SER A 383 4.33 -10.91 15.97
CA SER A 383 5.04 -12.12 15.54
C SER A 383 6.54 -12.00 15.83
N ARG A 384 7.22 -13.12 16.07
CA ARG A 384 8.65 -13.19 16.37
C ARG A 384 9.39 -13.94 15.28
N VAL A 385 10.55 -13.42 14.89
CA VAL A 385 11.43 -13.99 13.86
C VAL A 385 12.51 -14.86 14.48
N SER A 386 13.03 -15.82 13.70
CA SER A 386 14.24 -16.58 13.97
C SER A 386 15.43 -16.06 13.13
N GLU A 387 16.62 -16.60 13.38
CA GLU A 387 17.83 -16.34 12.59
C GLU A 387 17.61 -16.64 11.10
N THR A 388 16.80 -17.65 10.76
CA THR A 388 16.47 -17.99 9.37
C THR A 388 15.82 -16.81 8.64
N GLN A 389 14.89 -16.10 9.28
CA GLN A 389 14.24 -14.92 8.71
C GLN A 389 15.19 -13.74 8.55
N GLU A 390 16.03 -13.48 9.56
CA GLU A 390 17.03 -12.41 9.52
C GLU A 390 18.02 -12.63 8.38
N THR A 391 18.59 -13.84 8.31
CA THR A 391 19.52 -14.24 7.24
C THR A 391 18.84 -14.15 5.86
N THR A 392 17.58 -14.55 5.75
CA THR A 392 16.82 -14.43 4.47
C THR A 392 16.69 -12.98 4.02
N VAL A 393 16.22 -12.10 4.90
CA VAL A 393 16.09 -10.66 4.59
C VAL A 393 17.44 -10.06 4.22
N ASN A 394 18.48 -10.38 4.97
CA ASN A 394 19.84 -9.89 4.71
C ASN A 394 20.40 -10.40 3.37
N TYR A 395 20.13 -11.66 3.00
CA TYR A 395 20.51 -12.20 1.70
C TYR A 395 19.85 -11.42 0.56
N LEU A 396 18.53 -11.24 0.61
CA LEU A 396 17.78 -10.53 -0.43
C LEU A 396 18.15 -9.04 -0.51
N ASN A 397 18.42 -8.40 0.64
CA ASN A 397 18.90 -7.01 0.69
C ASN A 397 20.27 -6.83 0.01
N SER A 398 21.07 -7.89 -0.05
CA SER A 398 22.43 -7.85 -0.62
C SER A 398 22.46 -7.92 -2.14
N ILE A 399 21.32 -8.21 -2.79
CA ILE A 399 21.23 -8.43 -4.24
C ILE A 399 21.33 -7.10 -5.00
N PRO A 400 22.34 -6.94 -5.88
CA PRO A 400 22.55 -5.70 -6.61
C PRO A 400 21.73 -5.66 -7.92
N PHE A 401 21.07 -4.54 -8.15
CA PHE A 401 20.33 -4.22 -9.37
C PHE A 401 20.98 -3.06 -10.14
N GLU A 402 20.60 -2.89 -11.39
CA GLU A 402 20.85 -1.69 -12.19
C GLU A 402 19.61 -1.34 -13.03
N ILE A 403 19.55 -0.10 -13.51
CA ILE A 403 18.45 0.36 -14.37
C ILE A 403 18.68 -0.13 -15.81
N ASN A 404 17.66 -0.71 -16.43
CA ASN A 404 17.65 -0.96 -17.86
C ASN A 404 17.58 0.37 -18.62
N GLU A 405 18.73 0.89 -19.04
CA GLU A 405 18.81 2.19 -19.72
C GLU A 405 18.05 2.22 -21.05
N THR A 406 18.06 1.12 -21.81
CA THR A 406 17.33 1.04 -23.08
C THR A 406 15.83 1.12 -22.85
N MET A 407 15.34 0.39 -21.84
CA MET A 407 13.93 0.46 -21.47
C MET A 407 13.55 1.83 -20.90
N LEU A 408 14.42 2.44 -20.10
CA LEU A 408 14.20 3.79 -19.58
C LEU A 408 14.08 4.82 -20.70
N SER A 409 14.98 4.79 -21.67
CA SER A 409 14.92 5.67 -22.85
C SER A 409 13.62 5.48 -23.64
N TYR A 410 13.20 4.23 -23.86
CA TYR A 410 11.95 3.93 -24.54
C TYR A 410 10.72 4.45 -23.77
N LEU A 411 10.68 4.27 -22.44
CA LEU A 411 9.60 4.78 -21.60
C LEU A 411 9.52 6.31 -21.58
N ILE A 412 10.66 7.01 -21.62
CA ILE A 412 10.69 8.48 -21.70
C ILE A 412 10.12 8.95 -23.05
N GLU A 413 10.46 8.26 -24.13
CA GLU A 413 9.89 8.56 -25.45
C GLU A 413 8.37 8.35 -25.45
N GLU A 414 7.90 7.21 -24.93
CA GLU A 414 6.47 6.90 -24.80
C GLU A 414 5.74 7.88 -23.89
N TRP A 415 6.37 8.33 -22.80
CA TRP A 415 5.79 9.31 -21.87
C TRP A 415 5.45 10.63 -22.57
N ASN A 416 6.24 11.03 -23.56
CA ASN A 416 6.04 12.26 -24.32
C ASN A 416 5.06 12.12 -25.50
N LYS A 417 4.56 10.92 -25.81
CA LYS A 417 3.60 10.68 -26.90
C LYS A 417 2.16 10.88 -26.44
N GLU A 418 1.36 11.58 -27.24
CA GLU A 418 -0.07 11.75 -26.92
C GLU A 418 -0.85 10.43 -26.93
N ASN A 419 -0.53 9.54 -27.89
CA ASN A 419 -1.16 8.23 -28.03
C ASN A 419 -0.19 7.13 -27.59
N SER A 420 0.35 7.23 -26.37
CA SER A 420 1.25 6.21 -25.84
C SER A 420 0.56 4.86 -25.73
N ILE A 421 1.24 3.83 -26.22
CA ILE A 421 0.74 2.45 -26.22
C ILE A 421 0.91 1.83 -24.82
N ILE A 422 1.97 2.24 -24.11
CA ILE A 422 2.22 1.85 -22.71
C ILE A 422 1.30 2.60 -21.75
N PHE A 423 1.30 3.93 -21.83
CA PHE A 423 0.65 4.74 -20.81
C PHE A 423 -0.83 4.98 -21.07
N LYS A 424 -1.37 4.75 -22.27
CA LYS A 424 -2.82 4.83 -22.57
C LYS A 424 -3.50 6.09 -21.99
N ASN A 425 -2.89 7.27 -22.20
CA ASN A 425 -3.26 8.58 -21.64
C ASN A 425 -2.96 8.82 -20.15
N TYR A 426 -2.50 7.82 -19.38
CA TYR A 426 -2.00 8.02 -18.01
C TYR A 426 -0.71 8.84 -17.93
N ASN A 427 -0.13 9.27 -19.05
CA ASN A 427 0.92 10.30 -19.12
C ASN A 427 0.33 11.72 -19.18
N LYS A 428 -0.99 11.86 -19.06
CA LYS A 428 -1.74 13.12 -18.98
C LYS A 428 -2.51 13.20 -17.65
N LEU A 429 -2.72 14.40 -17.10
CA LEU A 429 -3.53 14.59 -15.89
C LEU A 429 -4.99 14.87 -16.25
N HIS A 430 -5.93 14.23 -15.55
CA HIS A 430 -7.38 14.45 -15.68
C HIS A 430 -7.91 15.13 -14.41
N HIS A 431 -8.32 16.39 -14.45
CA HIS A 431 -8.73 17.10 -13.22
C HIS A 431 -10.24 16.95 -12.95
N LEU A 432 -10.64 16.66 -11.71
CA LEU A 432 -12.06 16.54 -11.29
C LEU A 432 -12.90 17.78 -11.61
N SER A 433 -12.26 18.92 -11.65
CA SER A 433 -12.83 20.27 -11.75
C SER A 433 -12.71 20.86 -13.15
N ALA A 434 -12.25 20.11 -14.16
CA ALA A 434 -12.35 20.53 -15.57
C ALA A 434 -13.82 20.54 -16.08
N TYR A 435 -14.74 19.93 -15.34
CA TYR A 435 -16.14 19.75 -15.70
C TYR A 435 -17.03 20.65 -14.83
N GLU A 436 -16.93 21.97 -15.04
CA GLU A 436 -17.57 22.97 -14.16
C GLU A 436 -19.09 23.11 -14.35
N ASN A 437 -19.70 22.49 -15.37
CA ASN A 437 -21.11 22.73 -15.71
C ASN A 437 -22.07 21.56 -15.45
N ASP A 438 -21.59 20.35 -15.15
CA ASP A 438 -22.44 19.22 -14.81
C ASP A 438 -22.02 18.60 -13.47
N LYS A 439 -23.01 18.23 -12.63
CA LYS A 439 -22.74 17.42 -11.45
C LYS A 439 -22.22 16.06 -11.91
N LEU A 440 -20.89 15.90 -11.94
CA LEU A 440 -20.25 14.61 -12.15
C LEU A 440 -20.85 13.59 -11.17
N ASP A 441 -21.33 12.48 -11.71
CA ASP A 441 -21.74 11.33 -10.92
C ASP A 441 -20.55 10.75 -10.12
N SER A 442 -20.84 9.81 -9.22
CA SER A 442 -19.80 9.24 -8.37
C SER A 442 -18.84 8.33 -9.14
N GLU A 443 -19.27 7.75 -10.25
CA GLU A 443 -18.48 6.80 -11.06
C GLU A 443 -17.39 7.56 -11.82
N THR A 444 -17.75 8.63 -12.51
CA THR A 444 -16.81 9.49 -13.24
C THR A 444 -15.75 10.09 -12.31
N LYS A 445 -16.13 10.44 -11.07
CA LYS A 445 -15.17 10.92 -10.06
C LYS A 445 -14.15 9.84 -9.68
N ILE A 446 -14.63 8.60 -9.49
CA ILE A 446 -13.77 7.47 -9.16
C ILE A 446 -12.79 7.19 -10.30
N GLU A 447 -13.25 7.22 -11.56
CA GLU A 447 -12.41 7.01 -12.74
C GLU A 447 -11.29 8.05 -12.86
N ILE A 448 -11.62 9.34 -12.72
CA ILE A 448 -10.63 10.43 -12.76
C ILE A 448 -9.58 10.28 -11.66
N ILE A 449 -10.02 9.93 -10.45
CA ILE A 449 -9.13 9.68 -9.31
C ILE A 449 -8.18 8.51 -9.60
N GLN A 450 -8.71 7.39 -10.12
CA GLN A 450 -7.91 6.23 -10.49
C GLN A 450 -6.89 6.57 -11.58
N HIS A 451 -7.31 7.35 -12.58
CA HIS A 451 -6.47 7.79 -13.69
C HIS A 451 -5.27 8.61 -13.20
N ASN A 452 -5.52 9.66 -12.44
CA ASN A 452 -4.45 10.49 -11.90
C ASN A 452 -3.52 9.70 -11.00
N SER A 453 -4.04 8.77 -10.21
CA SER A 453 -3.17 7.92 -9.38
C SER A 453 -2.20 7.09 -10.19
N LEU A 454 -2.60 6.59 -11.35
CA LEU A 454 -1.70 5.85 -12.22
C LEU A 454 -0.66 6.78 -12.86
N TYR A 455 -1.06 7.98 -13.29
CA TYR A 455 -0.14 9.02 -13.75
C TYR A 455 0.99 9.25 -12.75
N TRP A 456 0.65 9.51 -11.48
CA TRP A 456 1.62 9.80 -10.43
C TRP A 456 2.54 8.62 -10.16
N ASN A 457 1.98 7.42 -10.14
CA ASN A 457 2.76 6.21 -9.93
C ASN A 457 3.81 6.04 -11.03
N TYR A 458 3.41 6.18 -12.30
CA TYR A 458 4.32 6.03 -13.44
C TYR A 458 5.36 7.15 -13.52
N SER A 459 4.96 8.41 -13.34
CA SER A 459 5.90 9.53 -13.29
C SER A 459 6.96 9.33 -12.20
N ASN A 460 6.56 8.90 -11.00
CA ASN A 460 7.48 8.63 -9.89
C ASN A 460 8.44 7.47 -10.18
N ILE A 461 7.96 6.39 -10.82
CA ILE A 461 8.83 5.27 -11.25
C ILE A 461 9.90 5.77 -12.22
N ILE A 462 9.52 6.54 -13.24
CA ILE A 462 10.46 7.05 -14.28
C ILE A 462 11.46 8.03 -13.67
N ASN A 463 10.99 8.98 -12.84
CA ASN A 463 11.87 9.95 -12.17
C ASN A 463 12.90 9.26 -11.25
N ILE A 464 12.49 8.24 -10.48
CA ILE A 464 13.42 7.50 -9.62
C ILE A 464 14.39 6.68 -10.47
N ALA A 465 13.94 6.06 -11.56
CA ALA A 465 14.82 5.34 -12.47
C ALA A 465 15.86 6.26 -13.14
N LEU A 466 15.48 7.49 -13.51
CA LEU A 466 16.40 8.52 -13.98
C LEU A 466 17.44 8.90 -12.93
N LEU A 467 17.02 9.09 -11.68
CA LEU A 467 17.92 9.43 -10.57
C LEU A 467 18.94 8.32 -10.30
N MET A 468 18.50 7.06 -10.38
CA MET A 468 19.31 5.89 -10.07
C MET A 468 20.08 5.34 -11.28
N LYS A 469 19.92 5.96 -12.45
CA LYS A 469 20.62 5.59 -13.69
C LYS A 469 22.14 5.55 -13.45
N ASN A 470 22.84 4.61 -14.10
CA ASN A 470 24.28 4.39 -14.00
C ASN A 470 24.81 3.95 -12.61
N ASN A 471 23.95 3.74 -11.62
CA ASN A 471 24.35 3.31 -10.28
C ASN A 471 23.99 1.84 -10.03
N THR A 472 24.70 1.21 -9.10
CA THR A 472 24.28 -0.08 -8.54
C THR A 472 23.27 0.19 -7.43
N ILE A 473 22.14 -0.50 -7.47
CA ILE A 473 20.99 -0.24 -6.62
C ILE A 473 20.72 -1.45 -5.72
N TYR A 474 20.32 -1.19 -4.49
CA TYR A 474 19.87 -2.18 -3.53
C TYR A 474 18.49 -1.81 -2.99
N LEU A 475 17.69 -2.83 -2.72
CA LEU A 475 16.29 -2.68 -2.30
C LEU A 475 16.16 -3.27 -0.88
N PRO A 476 16.20 -2.45 0.18
CA PRO A 476 16.02 -2.94 1.54
C PRO A 476 14.62 -3.51 1.73
N THR A 477 14.51 -4.70 2.32
CA THR A 477 13.27 -5.44 2.52
C THR A 477 12.92 -5.60 4.00
N PHE A 478 11.65 -5.91 4.26
CA PHE A 478 11.07 -6.21 5.57
C PHE A 478 10.07 -7.36 5.43
N LEU A 479 9.65 -7.91 6.57
CA LEU A 479 8.66 -8.98 6.67
C LEU A 479 7.31 -8.43 7.11
N ASP A 480 6.21 -8.97 6.60
CA ASP A 480 4.93 -8.83 7.30
C ASP A 480 4.84 -9.78 8.51
N PHE A 481 3.75 -9.68 9.28
CA PHE A 481 3.55 -10.52 10.46
C PHE A 481 3.48 -12.04 10.18
N ARG A 482 3.39 -12.47 8.92
CA ARG A 482 3.32 -13.87 8.46
C ARG A 482 4.66 -14.35 7.91
N GLY A 483 5.63 -13.47 7.75
CA GLY A 483 6.94 -13.75 7.18
C GLY A 483 7.05 -13.48 5.68
N ARG A 484 6.05 -12.89 5.01
CA ARG A 484 6.21 -12.53 3.59
C ARG A 484 7.11 -11.32 3.46
N ILE A 485 7.98 -11.34 2.46
CA ILE A 485 9.02 -10.33 2.25
C ILE A 485 8.52 -9.23 1.30
N TYR A 486 8.79 -7.98 1.66
CA TYR A 486 8.39 -6.79 0.92
C TYR A 486 9.55 -5.80 0.80
N PRO A 487 9.78 -5.20 -0.39
CA PRO A 487 10.72 -4.09 -0.53
C PRO A 487 10.18 -2.82 0.17
N THR A 488 11.08 -2.07 0.80
CA THR A 488 10.78 -0.79 1.45
C THR A 488 10.57 0.34 0.45
N PRO A 489 11.35 0.47 -0.66
CA PRO A 489 11.08 1.46 -1.69
C PRO A 489 9.70 1.26 -2.33
N ASN A 490 8.89 2.32 -2.42
CA ASN A 490 7.48 2.21 -2.82
C ASN A 490 7.27 2.03 -4.34
N TYR A 491 8.01 2.80 -5.15
CA TYR A 491 7.70 2.97 -6.57
C TYR A 491 8.54 2.03 -7.45
N LEU A 492 9.87 2.18 -7.39
CA LEU A 492 10.80 1.37 -8.17
C LEU A 492 11.32 0.20 -7.33
N ASN A 493 10.69 -0.96 -7.48
CA ASN A 493 11.09 -2.21 -6.83
C ASN A 493 10.57 -3.43 -7.65
N TYR A 494 11.10 -4.62 -7.37
CA TYR A 494 10.75 -5.84 -8.11
C TYR A 494 9.34 -6.41 -7.82
N GLN A 495 8.62 -5.89 -6.81
CA GLN A 495 7.19 -6.19 -6.55
C GLN A 495 6.26 -5.08 -7.07
N GLY A 496 6.80 -4.10 -7.81
CA GLY A 496 6.05 -2.99 -8.39
C GLY A 496 5.27 -3.38 -9.65
N SER A 497 4.78 -2.37 -10.36
CA SER A 497 4.06 -2.56 -11.63
C SER A 497 4.95 -3.18 -12.72
N ASP A 498 4.34 -3.63 -13.82
CA ASP A 498 5.06 -4.10 -15.02
C ASP A 498 6.16 -3.13 -15.49
N ILE A 499 5.90 -1.82 -15.41
CA ILE A 499 6.87 -0.77 -15.72
C ILE A 499 8.03 -0.74 -14.72
N ALA A 500 7.76 -0.82 -13.41
CA ALA A 500 8.82 -0.84 -12.40
C ALA A 500 9.72 -2.08 -12.54
N ARG A 501 9.12 -3.25 -12.81
CA ARG A 501 9.87 -4.51 -13.03
C ARG A 501 10.69 -4.48 -14.31
N SER A 502 10.14 -3.94 -15.41
CA SER A 502 10.85 -3.87 -16.70
C SER A 502 12.09 -2.98 -16.68
N LEU A 503 12.16 -2.04 -15.73
CA LEU A 503 13.30 -1.15 -15.51
C LEU A 503 14.43 -1.78 -14.68
N LEU A 504 14.22 -2.90 -14.01
CA LEU A 504 15.20 -3.50 -13.12
C LEU A 504 15.91 -4.68 -13.79
N LEU A 505 17.24 -4.60 -13.88
CA LEU A 505 18.13 -5.71 -14.24
C LEU A 505 18.97 -6.11 -13.04
N PHE A 506 19.42 -7.36 -12.97
CA PHE A 506 20.50 -7.69 -12.04
C PHE A 506 21.78 -6.96 -12.45
N LYS A 507 22.59 -6.49 -11.50
CA LYS A 507 23.83 -5.76 -11.83
C LYS A 507 24.80 -6.63 -12.63
N ASN A 508 24.95 -7.87 -12.19
CA ASN A 508 25.77 -8.91 -12.82
C ASN A 508 24.95 -10.20 -12.85
N VAL A 509 25.21 -11.09 -13.81
CA VAL A 509 24.66 -12.45 -13.76
C VAL A 509 25.38 -13.23 -12.65
N GLY A 510 24.63 -13.99 -11.86
CA GLY A 510 25.19 -14.78 -10.77
C GLY A 510 26.20 -15.80 -11.27
N ASN A 511 27.11 -16.23 -10.40
CA ASN A 511 28.04 -17.30 -10.76
C ASN A 511 27.22 -18.54 -11.11
N LYS A 512 27.51 -19.15 -12.27
CA LYS A 512 26.82 -20.37 -12.69
C LYS A 512 27.12 -21.48 -11.68
N VAL A 513 26.07 -21.95 -11.02
CA VAL A 513 26.17 -23.07 -10.09
C VAL A 513 26.43 -24.36 -10.86
N ASN A 514 27.31 -25.22 -10.34
CA ASN A 514 27.52 -26.54 -10.89
C ASN A 514 26.31 -27.44 -10.57
N TYR A 515 25.33 -27.41 -11.47
CA TYR A 515 24.08 -28.15 -11.34
C TYR A 515 24.29 -29.63 -10.98
N ASP A 516 25.14 -30.33 -11.73
CA ASP A 516 25.32 -31.78 -11.57
C ASP A 516 25.89 -32.12 -10.19
N SER A 517 26.88 -31.34 -9.72
CA SER A 517 27.44 -31.51 -8.38
C SER A 517 26.41 -31.26 -7.29
N THR A 518 25.69 -30.13 -7.36
CA THR A 518 24.72 -29.74 -6.34
C THR A 518 23.53 -30.68 -6.29
N VAL A 519 23.01 -31.11 -7.44
CA VAL A 519 21.88 -32.06 -7.51
C VAL A 519 22.28 -33.43 -6.94
N ASN A 520 23.52 -33.89 -7.18
CA ASN A 520 24.02 -35.13 -6.58
C ASN A 520 24.25 -35.03 -5.07
N GLU A 521 24.50 -33.82 -4.54
CA GLU A 521 24.68 -33.58 -3.11
C GLU A 521 23.34 -33.59 -2.35
N ILE A 522 22.28 -33.04 -2.95
CA ILE A 522 20.99 -32.83 -2.25
C ILE A 522 19.91 -33.88 -2.57
N LEU A 523 20.04 -34.62 -3.68
CA LEU A 523 19.06 -35.63 -4.11
C LEU A 523 19.66 -37.04 -4.15
N GLU A 524 18.79 -38.03 -4.04
CA GLU A 524 19.14 -39.44 -4.18
C GLU A 524 19.66 -39.76 -5.59
N SER A 525 20.64 -40.67 -5.68
CA SER A 525 21.42 -40.94 -6.90
C SER A 525 20.59 -41.33 -8.14
N PHE A 526 19.42 -41.94 -7.97
CA PHE A 526 18.55 -42.26 -9.11
C PHE A 526 17.77 -41.03 -9.60
N ILE A 527 17.31 -40.15 -8.70
CA ILE A 527 16.59 -38.91 -9.04
C ILE A 527 17.55 -37.96 -9.74
N SER A 528 18.78 -37.84 -9.21
CA SER A 528 19.79 -36.93 -9.75
C SER A 528 20.15 -37.26 -11.20
N LYS A 529 20.39 -38.54 -11.52
CA LYS A 529 20.73 -38.99 -12.89
C LYS A 529 19.67 -38.59 -13.91
N GLU A 530 18.40 -38.79 -13.60
CA GLU A 530 17.29 -38.52 -14.52
C GLU A 530 17.09 -37.01 -14.74
N LEU A 531 17.19 -36.20 -13.68
CA LEU A 531 17.12 -34.74 -13.79
C LEU A 531 18.28 -34.16 -14.61
N ILE A 532 19.49 -34.68 -14.44
CA ILE A 532 20.68 -34.25 -15.20
C ILE A 532 20.48 -34.53 -16.70
N LEU A 533 19.91 -35.68 -17.06
CA LEU A 533 19.64 -36.04 -18.46
C LEU A 533 18.58 -35.15 -19.13
N ASN A 534 17.58 -34.68 -18.37
CA ASN A 534 16.43 -33.93 -18.87
C ASN A 534 16.57 -32.41 -18.68
N LYS A 535 17.76 -31.92 -18.29
CA LYS A 535 18.01 -30.51 -18.02
C LYS A 535 17.92 -29.66 -19.29
N LEU A 536 17.22 -28.52 -19.20
CA LEU A 536 17.17 -27.51 -20.27
C LEU A 536 18.49 -26.73 -20.37
N ASN A 537 18.76 -26.17 -21.54
CA ASN A 537 19.86 -25.23 -21.70
C ASN A 537 19.54 -23.91 -21.00
N ASP A 538 20.55 -23.20 -20.50
CA ASP A 538 20.38 -21.92 -19.82
C ASP A 538 19.53 -20.94 -20.66
N ILE A 539 19.78 -20.86 -21.98
CA ILE A 539 19.06 -19.91 -22.85
C ILE A 539 17.58 -20.27 -23.02
N ASP A 540 17.21 -21.55 -22.88
CA ASP A 540 15.82 -21.98 -23.02
C ASP A 540 14.94 -21.37 -21.91
N TYR A 541 15.51 -21.06 -20.74
CA TYR A 541 14.80 -20.33 -19.68
C TYR A 541 14.43 -18.89 -20.08
N VAL A 542 15.25 -18.23 -20.91
CA VAL A 542 14.91 -16.90 -21.47
C VAL A 542 13.77 -17.03 -22.49
N LYS A 543 13.80 -18.06 -23.35
CA LYS A 543 12.74 -18.34 -24.32
C LYS A 543 11.40 -18.61 -23.63
N LEU A 544 11.44 -19.43 -22.56
CA LEU A 544 10.28 -19.71 -21.71
C LEU A 544 9.74 -18.42 -21.08
N TYR A 545 10.63 -17.59 -20.53
CA TYR A 545 10.23 -16.32 -19.92
C TYR A 545 9.56 -15.38 -20.91
N LEU A 546 10.14 -15.17 -22.10
CA LEU A 546 9.56 -14.36 -23.17
C LEU A 546 8.17 -14.88 -23.59
N SER A 547 8.02 -16.20 -23.70
CA SER A 547 6.72 -16.82 -23.99
C SER A 547 5.70 -16.61 -22.86
N ASN A 548 6.15 -16.64 -21.60
CA ASN A 548 5.30 -16.45 -20.43
C ASN A 548 4.78 -15.02 -20.31
N VAL A 549 5.66 -14.02 -20.47
CA VAL A 549 5.28 -12.59 -20.43
C VAL A 549 4.47 -12.18 -21.66
N TYR A 550 4.60 -12.90 -22.79
CA TYR A 550 3.67 -12.78 -23.91
C TYR A 550 2.28 -13.34 -23.58
N GLY A 551 2.19 -14.43 -22.82
CA GLY A 551 0.92 -15.00 -22.34
C GLY A 551 0.70 -16.49 -22.66
N LEU A 552 1.74 -17.22 -23.08
CA LEU A 552 1.68 -18.63 -23.49
C LEU A 552 1.97 -19.62 -22.36
N ASN A 553 1.78 -19.20 -21.11
CA ASN A 553 2.07 -20.01 -19.92
C ASN A 553 1.19 -21.27 -19.76
N LYS A 554 0.26 -21.51 -20.69
CA LYS A 554 -0.60 -22.71 -20.76
C LYS A 554 -0.07 -23.80 -21.67
N LEU A 555 0.87 -23.47 -22.55
CA LEU A 555 1.55 -24.46 -23.37
C LEU A 555 2.59 -25.20 -22.53
N ASN A 556 2.95 -26.41 -22.92
CA ASN A 556 4.12 -27.09 -22.35
C ASN A 556 5.43 -26.38 -22.70
N ARG A 557 6.50 -26.65 -21.94
CA ARG A 557 7.81 -25.98 -22.12
C ARG A 557 8.32 -26.07 -23.56
N ARG A 558 8.18 -27.25 -24.18
CA ARG A 558 8.59 -27.49 -25.58
C ARG A 558 7.83 -26.60 -26.57
N ASN A 559 6.51 -26.49 -26.44
CA ASN A 559 5.67 -25.68 -27.33
C ASN A 559 5.90 -24.17 -27.11
N ARG A 560 6.22 -23.73 -25.89
CA ARG A 560 6.64 -22.34 -25.62
C ARG A 560 7.97 -22.04 -26.33
N ILE A 561 8.97 -22.90 -26.16
CA ILE A 561 10.27 -22.75 -26.84
C ILE A 561 10.10 -22.76 -28.36
N ARG A 562 9.28 -23.68 -28.88
CA ARG A 562 8.99 -23.73 -30.32
C ARG A 562 8.31 -22.45 -30.81
N TRP A 563 7.31 -21.94 -30.12
CA TRP A 563 6.68 -20.66 -30.49
C TRP A 563 7.72 -19.54 -30.53
N PHE A 564 8.60 -19.47 -29.53
CA PHE A 564 9.68 -18.50 -29.52
C PHE A 564 10.57 -18.66 -30.77
N ASP A 565 11.08 -19.87 -31.02
CA ASP A 565 11.99 -20.15 -32.14
C ASP A 565 11.32 -19.86 -33.50
N ASP A 566 10.02 -20.15 -33.65
CA ASP A 566 9.26 -19.92 -34.87
C ASP A 566 8.95 -18.42 -35.12
N ASN A 567 9.01 -17.55 -34.10
CA ASN A 567 8.57 -16.14 -34.20
C ASN A 567 9.66 -15.10 -33.91
N ILE A 568 10.77 -15.46 -33.26
CA ILE A 568 11.74 -14.49 -32.74
C ILE A 568 12.40 -13.65 -33.84
N ASP A 569 12.69 -14.23 -35.00
CA ASP A 569 13.33 -13.50 -36.12
C ASP A 569 12.41 -12.40 -36.66
N ASP A 570 11.12 -12.72 -36.87
CA ASP A 570 10.09 -11.75 -37.27
C ASP A 570 9.86 -10.69 -36.18
N ILE A 571 9.81 -11.10 -34.90
CA ILE A 571 9.68 -10.20 -33.76
C ILE A 571 10.83 -9.18 -33.74
N LEU A 572 12.08 -9.64 -33.86
CA LEU A 572 13.25 -8.77 -33.81
C LEU A 572 13.38 -7.90 -35.06
N ASP A 573 13.04 -8.42 -36.24
CA ASP A 573 13.01 -7.61 -37.47
C ASP A 573 12.01 -6.46 -37.35
N LEU A 574 10.77 -6.75 -36.95
CA LEU A 574 9.75 -5.72 -36.76
C LEU A 574 10.12 -4.75 -35.62
N LEU A 575 10.68 -5.24 -34.52
CA LEU A 575 11.12 -4.38 -33.40
C LEU A 575 12.19 -3.36 -33.85
N ASN A 576 13.12 -3.77 -34.72
CA ASN A 576 14.22 -2.91 -35.18
C ASN A 576 13.81 -2.02 -36.38
N ASN A 577 12.94 -2.50 -37.28
CA ASN A 577 12.69 -1.88 -38.58
C ASN A 577 11.26 -1.33 -38.75
N ASN A 578 10.26 -1.87 -38.06
CA ASN A 578 8.85 -1.46 -38.18
C ASN A 578 8.09 -1.56 -36.84
N ILE A 579 8.39 -0.62 -35.93
CA ILE A 579 7.83 -0.61 -34.57
C ILE A 579 6.30 -0.58 -34.54
N LYS A 580 5.64 0.03 -35.54
CA LYS A 580 4.18 0.10 -35.61
C LYS A 580 3.56 -1.28 -35.80
N GLU A 581 4.09 -2.05 -36.75
CA GLU A 581 3.62 -3.41 -37.00
C GLU A 581 3.98 -4.37 -35.85
N PHE A 582 5.16 -4.21 -35.24
CA PHE A 582 5.50 -4.91 -34.00
C PHE A 582 4.46 -4.66 -32.91
N ASN A 583 4.03 -3.40 -32.74
CA ASN A 583 3.07 -3.03 -31.72
C ASN A 583 1.70 -3.69 -31.94
N ASP A 584 1.20 -3.64 -33.17
CA ASP A 584 -0.10 -4.20 -33.55
C ASP A 584 -0.10 -5.74 -33.49
N LYS A 585 0.99 -6.38 -33.92
CA LYS A 585 1.09 -7.84 -34.00
C LYS A 585 1.39 -8.50 -32.66
N TYR A 586 2.31 -7.92 -31.88
CA TYR A 586 2.86 -8.54 -30.67
C TYR A 586 2.61 -7.73 -29.39
N PHE A 587 2.98 -6.44 -29.35
CA PHE A 587 3.01 -5.68 -28.10
C PHE A 587 1.64 -5.60 -27.40
N ILE A 588 0.58 -5.27 -28.13
CA ILE A 588 -0.77 -5.11 -27.57
C ILE A 588 -1.33 -6.44 -27.02
N LYS A 589 -0.87 -7.57 -27.57
CA LYS A 589 -1.32 -8.91 -27.16
C LYS A 589 -0.54 -9.49 -25.98
N ALA A 590 0.62 -8.90 -25.65
CA ALA A 590 1.45 -9.38 -24.56
C ALA A 590 0.75 -9.22 -23.21
N LYS A 591 0.84 -10.25 -22.36
CA LYS A 591 0.28 -10.24 -21.00
C LYS A 591 0.95 -9.20 -20.10
N GLU A 592 2.28 -9.08 -20.19
CA GLU A 592 3.12 -8.13 -19.44
C GLU A 592 4.00 -7.35 -20.44
N PRO A 593 3.42 -6.34 -21.12
CA PRO A 593 4.02 -5.73 -22.30
C PRO A 593 5.36 -5.04 -22.05
N ALA A 594 5.54 -4.39 -20.88
CA ALA A 594 6.78 -3.69 -20.55
C ALA A 594 7.92 -4.68 -20.26
N GLN A 595 7.66 -5.76 -19.51
CA GLN A 595 8.65 -6.82 -19.30
C GLN A 595 8.97 -7.59 -20.60
N PHE A 596 7.98 -7.80 -21.48
CA PHE A 596 8.19 -8.45 -22.77
C PHE A 596 9.17 -7.65 -23.64
N ILE A 597 8.92 -6.37 -23.86
CA ILE A 597 9.83 -5.54 -24.67
C ILE A 597 11.19 -5.33 -24.01
N SER A 598 11.24 -5.16 -22.69
CA SER A 598 12.50 -5.02 -21.94
C SER A 598 13.40 -6.25 -22.09
N THR A 599 12.80 -7.45 -22.02
CA THR A 599 13.52 -8.71 -22.22
C THR A 599 13.95 -8.88 -23.68
N LEU A 600 13.12 -8.48 -24.65
CA LEU A 600 13.48 -8.48 -26.06
C LEU A 600 14.66 -7.54 -26.36
N PHE A 601 14.72 -6.37 -25.74
CA PHE A 601 15.87 -5.47 -25.87
C PHE A 601 17.16 -6.13 -25.40
N GLU A 602 17.16 -6.77 -24.21
CA GLU A 602 18.33 -7.49 -23.71
C GLU A 602 18.70 -8.68 -24.59
N TYR A 603 17.70 -9.44 -25.07
CA TYR A 603 17.93 -10.58 -25.98
C TYR A 603 18.51 -10.13 -27.33
N ASN A 604 18.00 -9.05 -27.91
CA ASN A 604 18.50 -8.47 -29.17
C ASN A 604 19.98 -8.06 -29.04
N LYS A 605 20.34 -7.37 -27.96
CA LYS A 605 21.75 -7.00 -27.67
C LYS A 605 22.63 -8.24 -27.51
N PHE A 606 22.12 -9.29 -26.86
CA PHE A 606 22.86 -10.54 -26.65
C PHE A 606 23.15 -11.25 -27.98
N ILE A 607 22.14 -11.37 -28.87
CA ILE A 607 22.32 -11.99 -30.20
C ILE A 607 23.25 -11.16 -31.08
N LYS A 608 23.17 -9.82 -31.01
CA LYS A 608 24.11 -8.90 -31.69
C LYS A 608 25.51 -8.88 -31.07
N LYS A 609 25.73 -9.61 -29.97
CA LYS A 609 27.00 -9.69 -29.21
C LYS A 609 27.45 -8.35 -28.61
N GLU A 610 26.51 -7.43 -28.37
CA GLU A 610 26.74 -6.16 -27.68
C GLU A 610 26.91 -6.38 -26.16
N ILE A 611 26.21 -7.38 -25.62
CA ILE A 611 26.34 -7.84 -24.24
C ILE A 611 26.72 -9.33 -24.22
N LYS A 612 27.46 -9.75 -23.18
CA LYS A 612 27.90 -11.14 -23.02
C LYS A 612 26.85 -12.04 -22.36
N GLU A 613 25.98 -11.46 -21.56
CA GLU A 613 25.03 -12.19 -20.72
C GLU A 613 23.75 -11.37 -20.58
N ILE A 614 22.61 -12.06 -20.51
CA ILE A 614 21.29 -11.45 -20.31
C ILE A 614 21.10 -11.23 -18.81
N LYS A 615 20.94 -9.97 -18.40
CA LYS A 615 20.79 -9.58 -16.99
C LYS A 615 19.33 -9.53 -16.52
N THR A 616 18.39 -9.74 -17.42
CA THR A 616 16.96 -9.79 -17.12
C THR A 616 16.69 -10.87 -16.06
N PRO A 617 16.03 -10.52 -14.96
CA PRO A 617 15.56 -11.51 -14.01
C PRO A 617 14.49 -12.40 -14.65
N ILE A 618 14.71 -13.72 -14.57
CA ILE A 618 13.78 -14.72 -15.10
C ILE A 618 12.84 -15.14 -13.98
N LEU A 619 11.59 -14.69 -14.02
CA LEU A 619 10.58 -14.95 -12.99
C LEU A 619 9.70 -16.14 -13.41
N PHE A 620 9.63 -17.17 -12.55
CA PHE A 620 8.64 -18.25 -12.67
C PHE A 620 7.61 -18.17 -11.53
N ASP A 621 6.35 -18.44 -11.88
CA ASP A 621 5.21 -18.38 -10.97
C ASP A 621 4.82 -19.80 -10.52
N ALA A 622 4.46 -19.97 -9.25
CA ALA A 622 3.85 -21.21 -8.76
C ALA A 622 2.42 -21.39 -9.30
N THR A 623 2.02 -22.63 -9.60
CA THR A 623 0.64 -22.90 -10.03
C THR A 623 -0.30 -22.97 -8.82
N CYS A 624 -0.99 -21.87 -8.50
CA CYS A 624 -2.00 -21.86 -7.42
C CYS A 624 -1.38 -22.27 -6.06
N SER A 625 -0.31 -21.58 -5.64
CA SER A 625 0.52 -21.90 -4.46
C SER A 625 -0.31 -22.30 -3.23
N GLY A 626 -1.34 -21.52 -2.88
CA GLY A 626 -2.17 -21.82 -1.72
C GLY A 626 -2.85 -23.19 -1.75
N VAL A 627 -3.32 -23.64 -2.92
CA VAL A 627 -3.92 -24.98 -3.07
C VAL A 627 -2.84 -26.05 -3.16
N GLN A 628 -1.65 -25.77 -3.71
CA GLN A 628 -0.48 -26.67 -3.65
C GLN A 628 -0.12 -26.98 -2.19
N HIS A 629 0.08 -25.95 -1.37
CA HIS A 629 0.39 -26.09 0.06
C HIS A 629 -0.70 -26.87 0.80
N LEU A 630 -1.98 -26.55 0.57
CA LEU A 630 -3.08 -27.28 1.20
C LEU A 630 -3.15 -28.75 0.75
N SER A 631 -2.98 -29.03 -0.54
CA SER A 631 -3.03 -30.40 -1.08
C SER A 631 -1.92 -31.28 -0.52
N ALA A 632 -0.71 -30.73 -0.36
CA ALA A 632 0.40 -31.40 0.28
C ALA A 632 0.15 -31.64 1.78
N LEU A 633 -0.39 -30.65 2.49
CA LEU A 633 -0.76 -30.77 3.91
C LEU A 633 -1.79 -31.86 4.17
N THR A 634 -2.83 -31.94 3.33
CA THR A 634 -3.90 -32.93 3.51
C THR A 634 -3.70 -34.20 2.70
N THR A 635 -2.54 -34.36 2.06
CA THR A 635 -2.14 -35.57 1.33
C THR A 635 -3.12 -35.99 0.22
N ASP A 636 -3.73 -35.02 -0.47
CA ASP A 636 -4.76 -35.28 -1.51
C ASP A 636 -4.15 -35.33 -2.91
N LEU A 637 -3.92 -36.56 -3.41
CA LEU A 637 -3.25 -36.80 -4.69
C LEU A 637 -3.99 -36.27 -5.92
N ASP A 638 -5.33 -36.28 -5.91
CA ASP A 638 -6.11 -35.83 -7.06
C ASP A 638 -6.02 -34.31 -7.19
N ILE A 639 -6.08 -33.60 -6.05
CA ILE A 639 -5.83 -32.15 -6.04
C ILE A 639 -4.37 -31.88 -6.42
N CYS A 640 -3.40 -32.63 -5.92
CA CYS A 640 -1.97 -32.47 -6.25
C CYS A 640 -1.73 -32.48 -7.78
N LYS A 641 -2.41 -33.37 -8.53
CA LYS A 641 -2.34 -33.41 -10.01
C LYS A 641 -2.97 -32.17 -10.67
N LEU A 642 -4.08 -31.67 -10.12
CA LEU A 642 -4.80 -30.51 -10.66
C LEU A 642 -4.03 -29.19 -10.49
N VAL A 643 -3.18 -29.10 -9.46
CA VAL A 643 -2.34 -27.93 -9.18
C VAL A 643 -0.89 -28.11 -9.60
N ASN A 644 -0.59 -29.12 -10.41
CA ASN A 644 0.75 -29.41 -10.92
C ASN A 644 1.79 -29.60 -9.79
N LEU A 645 1.39 -30.15 -8.64
CA LEU A 645 2.33 -30.58 -7.62
C LEU A 645 3.02 -31.88 -8.05
N ILE A 646 2.25 -32.82 -8.59
CA ILE A 646 2.73 -34.06 -9.23
C ILE A 646 2.23 -34.13 -10.67
N GLU A 647 2.87 -34.96 -11.49
CA GLU A 647 2.57 -35.05 -12.92
C GLU A 647 1.14 -35.56 -13.15
N ALA A 648 0.41 -34.90 -14.04
CA ALA A 648 -0.88 -35.36 -14.53
C ALA A 648 -0.66 -36.28 -15.74
N THR A 649 -1.61 -37.14 -16.09
CA THR A 649 -1.53 -38.02 -17.27
C THR A 649 -1.55 -37.29 -18.62
N LYS A 650 -1.42 -35.96 -18.63
CA LYS A 650 -1.54 -35.11 -19.81
C LYS A 650 -0.22 -34.38 -20.05
N ASP A 651 0.14 -34.21 -21.33
CA ASP A 651 1.36 -33.49 -21.76
C ASP A 651 1.32 -31.96 -21.53
N GLU A 652 0.18 -31.42 -21.09
CA GLU A 652 -0.03 -29.99 -20.82
C GLU A 652 -0.30 -29.75 -19.32
N PRO A 653 0.10 -28.58 -18.78
CA PRO A 653 -0.12 -28.26 -17.38
C PRO A 653 -1.62 -28.26 -17.03
N SER A 654 -1.97 -28.87 -15.90
CA SER A 654 -3.32 -28.82 -15.36
C SER A 654 -3.72 -27.38 -15.04
N ASP A 655 -5.02 -27.08 -15.22
CA ASP A 655 -5.61 -25.79 -14.86
C ASP A 655 -6.75 -26.01 -13.87
N PHE A 656 -6.41 -25.99 -12.57
CA PHE A 656 -7.35 -26.09 -11.46
C PHE A 656 -8.55 -25.13 -11.60
N TYR A 657 -8.33 -23.91 -12.12
CA TYR A 657 -9.41 -22.93 -12.28
C TYR A 657 -10.40 -23.37 -13.36
N ASN A 658 -9.93 -23.82 -14.52
CA ASN A 658 -10.81 -24.34 -15.57
C ASN A 658 -11.55 -25.61 -15.12
N PHE A 659 -10.89 -26.47 -14.34
CA PHE A 659 -11.52 -27.63 -13.73
C PHE A 659 -12.67 -27.22 -12.79
N CYS A 660 -12.45 -26.25 -11.90
CA CYS A 660 -13.49 -25.69 -11.04
C CYS A 660 -14.63 -25.06 -11.86
N ILE A 661 -14.31 -24.28 -12.89
CA ILE A 661 -15.31 -23.62 -13.76
C ILE A 661 -16.19 -24.66 -14.45
N LYS A 662 -15.62 -25.74 -14.99
CA LYS A 662 -16.40 -26.83 -15.60
C LYS A 662 -17.40 -27.44 -14.62
N ASN A 663 -16.98 -27.67 -13.37
CA ASN A 663 -17.87 -28.19 -12.32
C ASN A 663 -18.92 -27.16 -11.88
N ILE A 664 -18.57 -25.87 -11.82
CA ILE A 664 -19.50 -24.78 -11.51
C ILE A 664 -20.58 -24.72 -12.59
N LEU A 665 -20.20 -24.76 -13.87
CA LEU A 665 -21.14 -24.78 -15.00
C LEU A 665 -22.07 -26.00 -14.94
N ASN A 666 -21.53 -27.18 -14.66
CA ASN A 666 -22.33 -28.40 -14.48
C ASN A 666 -23.32 -28.27 -13.31
N ASN A 667 -22.91 -27.68 -12.18
CA ASN A 667 -23.80 -27.46 -11.03
C ASN A 667 -24.90 -26.43 -11.36
N ILE A 668 -24.60 -25.40 -12.16
CA ILE A 668 -25.58 -24.43 -12.65
C ILE A 668 -26.57 -25.11 -13.62
N GLU A 669 -26.09 -26.00 -14.48
CA GLU A 669 -26.92 -26.79 -15.40
C GLU A 669 -27.85 -27.76 -14.66
N ASN A 670 -27.45 -28.25 -13.49
CA ASN A 670 -28.24 -29.17 -12.67
C ASN A 670 -29.09 -28.49 -11.58
N LEU A 671 -29.21 -27.16 -11.60
CA LEU A 671 -30.11 -26.44 -10.68
C LEU A 671 -31.58 -26.87 -10.86
N PRO A 672 -32.38 -26.90 -9.77
CA PRO A 672 -33.78 -27.30 -9.83
C PRO A 672 -34.61 -26.37 -10.72
N GLU A 673 -35.75 -26.84 -11.24
CA GLU A 673 -36.63 -26.05 -12.13
C GLU A 673 -37.14 -24.75 -11.49
N THR A 674 -37.20 -24.70 -10.15
CA THR A 674 -37.52 -23.48 -9.38
C THR A 674 -36.55 -22.33 -9.67
N ASP A 675 -35.36 -22.62 -10.18
CA ASP A 675 -34.30 -21.67 -10.54
C ASP A 675 -34.14 -21.45 -12.04
N SER A 676 -35.12 -21.92 -12.85
CA SER A 676 -35.10 -21.86 -14.31
C SER A 676 -34.78 -20.46 -14.87
N LEU A 677 -35.33 -19.40 -14.28
CA LEU A 677 -35.07 -18.03 -14.69
C LEU A 677 -33.61 -17.61 -14.45
N PHE A 678 -33.08 -17.88 -13.25
CA PHE A 678 -31.67 -17.61 -12.92
C PHE A 678 -30.72 -18.41 -13.83
N LYS A 679 -31.01 -19.69 -14.04
CA LYS A 679 -30.27 -20.59 -14.93
C LYS A 679 -30.22 -20.06 -16.38
N SER A 680 -31.37 -19.64 -16.92
CA SER A 680 -31.48 -19.06 -18.26
C SER A 680 -30.71 -17.75 -18.43
N LYS A 681 -30.60 -16.95 -17.36
CA LYS A 681 -29.81 -15.71 -17.38
C LYS A 681 -28.31 -15.98 -17.32
N ILE A 682 -27.88 -16.83 -16.38
CA ILE A 682 -26.46 -17.15 -16.21
C ILE A 682 -25.90 -17.91 -17.42
N SER A 683 -26.68 -18.76 -18.08
CA SER A 683 -26.23 -19.49 -19.26
C SER A 683 -25.82 -18.59 -20.43
N LYS A 684 -26.24 -17.32 -20.44
CA LYS A 684 -25.90 -16.30 -21.44
C LYS A 684 -24.65 -15.50 -21.09
N ILE A 685 -24.17 -15.60 -19.86
CA ILE A 685 -22.91 -14.97 -19.42
C ILE A 685 -21.76 -15.89 -19.77
N ASP A 686 -20.67 -15.32 -20.28
CA ASP A 686 -19.40 -16.01 -20.41
C ASP A 686 -18.68 -16.05 -19.05
N LEU A 687 -18.93 -17.11 -18.28
CA LEU A 687 -18.24 -17.42 -17.02
C LEU A 687 -16.80 -17.87 -17.29
N SER A 688 -16.01 -16.97 -17.87
CA SER A 688 -14.65 -17.23 -18.32
C SER A 688 -13.68 -17.43 -17.14
N ARG A 689 -12.52 -18.01 -17.44
CA ARG A 689 -11.41 -18.12 -16.49
C ARG A 689 -10.99 -16.76 -15.94
N LYS A 690 -10.99 -15.71 -16.78
CA LYS A 690 -10.62 -14.35 -16.37
C LYS A 690 -11.57 -13.84 -15.28
N MET A 691 -12.88 -14.05 -15.46
CA MET A 691 -13.93 -13.61 -14.54
C MET A 691 -13.92 -14.37 -13.21
N LEU A 692 -13.76 -15.70 -13.23
CA LEU A 692 -13.92 -16.53 -12.04
C LEU A 692 -12.63 -16.88 -11.29
N LYS A 693 -11.44 -16.66 -11.88
CA LYS A 693 -10.15 -17.02 -11.26
C LYS A 693 -10.02 -16.45 -9.84
N HIS A 694 -10.29 -15.15 -9.65
CA HIS A 694 -10.14 -14.51 -8.35
C HIS A 694 -11.11 -15.09 -7.32
N SER A 695 -12.38 -15.26 -7.70
CA SER A 695 -13.41 -15.85 -6.85
C SER A 695 -13.06 -17.28 -6.43
N ILE A 696 -12.55 -18.10 -7.34
CA ILE A 696 -12.12 -19.48 -7.05
C ILE A 696 -10.88 -19.49 -6.13
N MET A 697 -9.88 -18.66 -6.44
CA MET A 697 -8.63 -18.55 -5.67
C MET A 697 -8.86 -18.12 -4.23
N THR A 698 -9.92 -17.34 -3.97
CA THR A 698 -10.24 -16.81 -2.63
C THR A 698 -11.11 -17.74 -1.77
N VAL A 699 -11.66 -18.82 -2.33
CA VAL A 699 -12.43 -19.82 -1.55
C VAL A 699 -11.60 -20.52 -0.48
N PRO A 700 -10.40 -21.07 -0.78
CA PRO A 700 -9.51 -21.62 0.25
C PRO A 700 -9.14 -20.58 1.33
N TYR A 701 -9.16 -19.30 0.95
CA TYR A 701 -8.94 -18.15 1.83
C TYR A 701 -10.22 -17.67 2.55
N ASN A 702 -11.24 -18.53 2.65
CA ASN A 702 -12.47 -18.30 3.42
C ASN A 702 -13.25 -17.03 3.04
N VAL A 703 -13.21 -16.63 1.77
CA VAL A 703 -14.02 -15.51 1.26
C VAL A 703 -15.52 -15.74 1.51
N THR A 704 -16.27 -14.67 1.76
CA THR A 704 -17.72 -14.73 1.94
C THR A 704 -18.46 -14.82 0.60
N ASN A 705 -19.71 -15.29 0.61
CA ASN A 705 -20.54 -15.31 -0.61
C ASN A 705 -20.73 -13.90 -1.19
N ILE A 706 -20.84 -12.90 -0.31
CA ILE A 706 -20.93 -11.49 -0.66
C ILE A 706 -19.62 -11.03 -1.30
N GLY A 707 -18.47 -11.37 -0.72
CA GLY A 707 -17.17 -11.01 -1.31
C GLY A 707 -16.95 -11.60 -2.71
N ILE A 708 -17.43 -12.83 -2.96
CA ILE A 708 -17.43 -13.42 -4.31
C ILE A 708 -18.38 -12.65 -5.25
N ALA A 709 -19.59 -12.34 -4.77
CA ALA A 709 -20.58 -11.60 -5.56
C ALA A 709 -20.10 -10.19 -5.92
N ASP A 710 -19.47 -9.48 -4.97
CA ASP A 710 -18.90 -8.15 -5.19
C ASP A 710 -17.78 -8.21 -6.24
N LYS A 711 -16.94 -9.25 -6.21
CA LYS A 711 -15.90 -9.43 -7.23
C LYS A 711 -16.48 -9.73 -8.62
N ILE A 712 -17.57 -10.50 -8.66
CA ILE A 712 -18.29 -10.78 -9.91
C ILE A 712 -18.96 -9.50 -10.43
N ALA A 713 -19.49 -8.66 -9.53
CA ALA A 713 -20.17 -7.43 -9.87
C ALA A 713 -19.26 -6.40 -10.58
N GLU A 714 -17.93 -6.50 -10.45
CA GLU A 714 -16.97 -5.67 -11.20
C GLU A 714 -17.09 -5.84 -12.73
N TYR A 715 -17.71 -6.93 -13.19
CA TYR A 715 -17.97 -7.22 -14.61
C TYR A 715 -19.37 -6.78 -15.07
N PHE A 716 -20.06 -5.96 -14.27
CA PHE A 716 -21.41 -5.49 -14.49
C PHE A 716 -21.54 -3.98 -14.25
N ASP A 717 -22.36 -3.31 -15.06
CA ASP A 717 -22.83 -1.97 -14.80
C ASP A 717 -23.85 -1.99 -13.66
N LYS A 718 -23.64 -1.16 -12.64
CA LYS A 718 -24.45 -1.10 -11.43
C LYS A 718 -25.43 0.08 -11.50
N GLU A 719 -26.73 -0.20 -11.64
CA GLU A 719 -27.78 0.83 -11.71
C GLU A 719 -28.67 0.78 -10.46
N PHE A 720 -29.01 1.94 -9.87
CA PHE A 720 -29.99 2.04 -8.79
C PHE A 720 -31.39 2.31 -9.35
N ILE A 721 -32.37 1.48 -9.00
CA ILE A 721 -33.75 1.60 -9.47
C ILE A 721 -34.74 1.72 -8.31
N SER A 722 -35.89 2.37 -8.53
CA SER A 722 -36.98 2.43 -7.54
C SER A 722 -37.61 1.06 -7.31
N LYS A 723 -38.23 0.85 -6.13
CA LYS A 723 -38.97 -0.39 -5.83
C LYS A 723 -40.12 -0.65 -6.82
N ASP A 724 -40.78 0.38 -7.32
CA ASP A 724 -41.87 0.23 -8.29
C ASP A 724 -41.35 -0.28 -9.64
N LYS A 725 -40.22 0.26 -10.12
CA LYS A 725 -39.53 -0.22 -11.33
C LYS A 725 -39.01 -1.65 -11.13
N ALA A 726 -38.53 -1.98 -9.93
CA ALA A 726 -38.12 -3.35 -9.60
C ALA A 726 -39.29 -4.34 -9.64
N LYS A 727 -40.45 -4.01 -9.04
CA LYS A 727 -41.67 -4.83 -9.12
C LYS A 727 -42.16 -4.97 -10.57
N GLU A 728 -42.06 -3.93 -11.39
CA GLU A 728 -42.39 -4.01 -12.82
C GLU A 728 -41.46 -4.99 -13.56
N LEU A 729 -40.14 -4.94 -13.30
CA LEU A 729 -39.17 -5.85 -13.88
C LEU A 729 -39.37 -7.30 -13.39
N GLU A 730 -39.76 -7.50 -12.13
CA GLU A 730 -40.11 -8.82 -11.58
C GLU A 730 -41.36 -9.38 -12.26
N ASN A 731 -42.42 -8.57 -12.43
CA ASN A 731 -43.64 -8.97 -13.15
C ASN A 731 -43.37 -9.33 -14.62
N LYS A 732 -42.34 -8.73 -15.23
CA LYS A 732 -41.86 -9.07 -16.59
C LYS A 732 -40.92 -10.28 -16.62
N ASN A 733 -40.70 -10.96 -15.49
CA ASN A 733 -39.75 -12.07 -15.32
C ASN A 733 -38.31 -11.71 -15.73
N LEU A 734 -37.88 -10.46 -15.53
CA LEU A 734 -36.52 -10.02 -15.85
C LEU A 734 -35.58 -10.12 -14.65
N ILE A 735 -36.10 -9.96 -13.43
CA ILE A 735 -35.34 -10.03 -12.18
C ILE A 735 -36.02 -10.95 -11.15
N ILE A 736 -35.26 -11.41 -10.15
CA ILE A 736 -35.78 -12.19 -9.02
C ILE A 736 -35.56 -11.39 -7.73
N LEU A 737 -36.65 -10.99 -7.04
CA LEU A 737 -36.57 -10.32 -5.74
C LEU A 737 -36.63 -11.32 -4.59
N SER A 738 -35.78 -11.10 -3.58
CA SER A 738 -35.75 -11.85 -2.33
C SER A 738 -36.89 -11.42 -1.39
N LYS A 739 -37.22 -12.28 -0.40
CA LYS A 739 -38.18 -11.95 0.67
C LYS A 739 -37.81 -10.69 1.46
N VAL A 740 -36.53 -10.32 1.50
CA VAL A 740 -36.04 -9.10 2.17
C VAL A 740 -36.32 -7.86 1.32
N GLU A 741 -36.12 -7.96 0.00
CA GLU A 741 -36.43 -6.90 -0.96
C GLU A 741 -37.95 -6.63 -1.05
N ASN A 742 -38.75 -7.68 -0.82
CA ASN A 742 -40.22 -7.69 -0.83
C ASN A 742 -40.92 -7.25 0.46
N LYS A 743 -40.21 -6.99 1.58
CA LYS A 743 -40.89 -6.51 2.80
C LYS A 743 -41.42 -5.08 2.65
N ASP A 744 -42.73 -4.92 2.75
CA ASP A 744 -43.42 -3.66 3.05
C ASP A 744 -43.32 -3.39 4.56
N GLU A 745 -42.75 -2.24 4.95
CA GLU A 745 -42.75 -1.79 6.35
C GLU A 745 -44.12 -1.18 6.70
N SER A 746 -45.14 -2.02 6.85
CA SER A 746 -46.30 -1.70 7.68
C SER A 746 -46.02 -2.16 9.11
N ASN A 747 -45.08 -1.48 9.78
CA ASN A 747 -44.95 -1.43 11.25
C ASN A 747 -43.68 -0.66 11.61
N ASN A 748 -43.81 0.64 11.92
CA ASN A 748 -42.94 1.37 12.82
C ASN A 748 -43.53 2.77 13.11
N GLU A 749 -44.71 2.80 13.73
CA GLU A 749 -45.06 3.90 14.61
C GLU A 749 -44.32 3.67 15.94
N ASN A 750 -43.19 4.37 16.11
CA ASN A 750 -42.68 4.90 17.39
C ASN A 750 -41.19 5.23 17.31
N ILE A 751 -40.83 6.38 16.71
CA ILE A 751 -39.57 7.07 17.07
C ILE A 751 -39.86 8.56 17.21
N LYS A 752 -40.01 9.00 18.46
CA LYS A 752 -39.91 10.41 18.87
C LYS A 752 -38.45 10.84 18.80
N SER A 753 -38.08 11.63 17.79
CA SER A 753 -37.05 12.67 17.90
C SER A 753 -36.98 13.49 16.61
N GLY A 754 -37.28 14.78 16.71
CA GLY A 754 -37.25 15.72 15.59
C GLY A 754 -35.85 15.90 15.03
N LYS A 755 -35.55 15.20 13.93
CA LYS A 755 -34.62 15.60 12.88
C LYS A 755 -35.18 15.12 11.56
N LYS A 756 -35.65 16.05 10.71
CA LYS A 756 -35.95 15.77 9.30
C LYS A 756 -34.64 15.46 8.58
N ILE A 757 -34.24 14.20 8.60
CA ILE A 757 -33.34 13.63 7.60
C ILE A 757 -34.25 13.34 6.39
N LYS A 758 -33.95 13.93 5.23
CA LYS A 758 -34.58 13.53 3.97
C LYS A 758 -34.32 12.03 3.79
N LYS A 759 -35.36 11.19 3.92
CA LYS A 759 -35.32 9.77 3.54
C LYS A 759 -35.11 9.72 2.02
N GLU A 760 -33.88 9.55 1.60
CA GLU A 760 -33.57 9.20 0.21
C GLU A 760 -34.08 7.78 -0.07
N SER A 761 -34.57 7.62 -1.29
CA SER A 761 -35.37 6.56 -1.93
C SER A 761 -35.13 5.11 -1.48
N LYS A 762 -36.22 4.42 -1.11
CA LYS A 762 -36.31 2.96 -1.00
C LYS A 762 -36.28 2.33 -2.41
N GLY A 763 -35.10 2.02 -2.92
CA GLY A 763 -34.86 1.32 -4.20
C GLY A 763 -33.92 0.12 -4.02
N ILE A 764 -33.55 -0.53 -5.11
CA ILE A 764 -32.57 -1.64 -5.13
C ILE A 764 -31.51 -1.39 -6.20
N TYR A 765 -30.34 -2.01 -6.05
CA TYR A 765 -29.32 -2.06 -7.10
C TYR A 765 -29.56 -3.25 -8.03
N ILE A 766 -29.43 -3.01 -9.32
CA ILE A 766 -29.41 -4.03 -10.37
C ILE A 766 -28.07 -4.00 -11.10
N PHE A 767 -27.72 -5.12 -11.72
CA PHE A 767 -26.43 -5.37 -12.33
C PHE A 767 -26.63 -5.84 -13.77
N LYS A 768 -26.09 -5.12 -14.75
CA LYS A 768 -26.15 -5.47 -16.17
C LYS A 768 -24.78 -5.91 -16.64
N PRO A 769 -24.59 -7.11 -17.21
CA PRO A 769 -23.27 -7.58 -17.60
C PRO A 769 -22.70 -6.70 -18.72
N LEU A 770 -21.40 -6.39 -18.63
CA LEU A 770 -20.70 -5.68 -19.70
C LEU A 770 -20.76 -6.48 -21.01
N TYR A 771 -20.83 -5.77 -22.14
CA TYR A 771 -21.05 -6.38 -23.46
C TYR A 771 -20.04 -7.49 -23.80
N GLU A 772 -18.77 -7.30 -23.43
CA GLU A 772 -17.71 -8.29 -23.66
C GLU A 772 -17.85 -9.59 -22.85
N HIS A 773 -18.72 -9.61 -21.84
CA HIS A 773 -18.96 -10.78 -20.98
C HIS A 773 -20.30 -11.48 -21.27
N ILE A 774 -21.06 -10.99 -22.24
CA ILE A 774 -22.21 -11.70 -22.80
C ILE A 774 -21.67 -12.63 -23.89
N LYS A 775 -22.14 -13.89 -23.92
CA LYS A 775 -21.75 -14.83 -24.98
C LYS A 775 -22.09 -14.26 -26.35
N VAL A 776 -21.16 -14.39 -27.31
CA VAL A 776 -21.25 -13.79 -28.65
C VAL A 776 -22.59 -14.07 -29.35
N LYS A 777 -23.14 -15.27 -29.19
CA LYS A 777 -24.43 -15.67 -29.79
C LYS A 777 -25.64 -14.90 -29.24
N ASP A 778 -25.52 -14.28 -28.06
CA ASP A 778 -26.59 -13.64 -27.30
C ASP A 778 -26.42 -12.11 -27.19
N GLN A 779 -25.30 -11.56 -27.67
CA GLN A 779 -24.88 -10.16 -27.50
C GLN A 779 -25.91 -9.16 -28.05
N ASP A 780 -26.39 -9.36 -29.28
CA ASP A 780 -27.30 -8.39 -29.93
C ASP A 780 -28.77 -8.56 -29.51
N GLN A 781 -29.15 -9.74 -28.98
CA GLN A 781 -30.54 -10.05 -28.63
C GLN A 781 -30.90 -9.70 -27.17
N TYR A 782 -29.93 -9.69 -26.25
CA TYR A 782 -30.18 -9.60 -24.81
C TYR A 782 -29.45 -8.47 -24.07
N LYS A 783 -28.74 -7.59 -24.79
CA LYS A 783 -27.97 -6.44 -24.25
C LYS A 783 -28.69 -5.66 -23.14
N ASP A 784 -29.99 -5.39 -23.31
CA ASP A 784 -30.79 -4.61 -22.35
C ASP A 784 -31.77 -5.43 -21.49
N LYS A 785 -31.76 -6.77 -21.64
CA LYS A 785 -32.71 -7.69 -20.96
C LYS A 785 -32.07 -8.53 -19.86
N LEU A 786 -30.74 -8.66 -19.84
CA LEU A 786 -30.00 -9.37 -18.81
C LEU A 786 -29.76 -8.44 -17.62
N ILE A 787 -30.59 -8.57 -16.58
CA ILE A 787 -30.51 -7.74 -15.38
C ILE A 787 -30.44 -8.65 -14.17
N PHE A 788 -29.42 -8.52 -13.33
CA PHE A 788 -29.26 -9.33 -12.11
C PHE A 788 -29.54 -8.50 -10.86
N THR A 789 -30.10 -9.12 -9.83
CA THR A 789 -30.18 -8.52 -8.49
C THR A 789 -28.96 -8.92 -7.65
N GLN A 790 -28.70 -8.18 -6.56
CA GLN A 790 -27.66 -8.58 -5.60
C GLN A 790 -27.92 -9.99 -5.04
N SER A 791 -29.18 -10.35 -4.82
CA SER A 791 -29.56 -11.70 -4.38
C SER A 791 -29.15 -12.78 -5.38
N GLU A 792 -29.31 -12.52 -6.69
CA GLU A 792 -28.87 -13.43 -7.75
C GLU A 792 -27.34 -13.55 -7.81
N LEU A 793 -26.60 -12.44 -7.69
CA LEU A 793 -25.13 -12.48 -7.62
C LEU A 793 -24.63 -13.20 -6.37
N ASN A 794 -25.25 -12.98 -5.21
CA ASN A 794 -24.95 -13.72 -3.97
C ASN A 794 -25.23 -15.21 -4.12
N LYS A 795 -26.28 -15.59 -4.85
CA LYS A 795 -26.58 -16.98 -5.17
C LYS A 795 -25.51 -17.60 -6.05
N LEU A 796 -25.07 -16.91 -7.11
CA LEU A 796 -23.95 -17.34 -7.94
C LEU A 796 -22.68 -17.50 -7.08
N GLY A 797 -22.38 -16.53 -6.21
CA GLY A 797 -21.25 -16.60 -5.30
C GLY A 797 -21.32 -17.80 -4.35
N ASN A 798 -22.52 -18.14 -3.84
CA ASN A 798 -22.72 -19.35 -3.05
C ASN A 798 -22.49 -20.63 -3.86
N ILE A 799 -23.01 -20.72 -5.09
CA ILE A 799 -22.80 -21.88 -5.98
C ILE A 799 -21.30 -22.08 -6.23
N ILE A 800 -20.58 -21.01 -6.56
CA ILE A 800 -19.13 -21.04 -6.76
C ILE A 800 -18.42 -21.54 -5.50
N LYS A 801 -18.71 -20.93 -4.35
CA LYS A 801 -18.09 -21.29 -3.07
C LYS A 801 -18.32 -22.77 -2.72
N GLN A 802 -19.58 -23.22 -2.76
CA GLN A 802 -19.93 -24.60 -2.41
C GLN A 802 -19.33 -25.60 -3.39
N THR A 803 -19.34 -25.28 -4.69
CA THR A 803 -18.70 -26.14 -5.71
C THR A 803 -17.21 -26.27 -5.42
N VAL A 804 -16.50 -25.16 -5.23
CA VAL A 804 -15.05 -25.22 -4.96
C VAL A 804 -14.77 -25.99 -3.65
N LEU A 805 -15.51 -25.72 -2.56
CA LEU A 805 -15.36 -26.44 -1.29
C LEU A 805 -15.60 -27.96 -1.42
N SER A 806 -16.58 -28.36 -2.24
CA SER A 806 -16.85 -29.78 -2.51
C SER A 806 -15.75 -30.48 -3.31
N LEU A 807 -14.97 -29.73 -4.10
CA LEU A 807 -13.84 -30.25 -4.85
C LEU A 807 -12.56 -30.34 -4.00
N ILE A 808 -12.59 -29.79 -2.78
CA ILE A 808 -11.47 -29.82 -1.82
C ILE A 808 -11.90 -30.27 -0.40
N PRO A 809 -12.56 -31.45 -0.23
CA PRO A 809 -13.13 -31.87 1.07
C PRO A 809 -12.13 -31.92 2.24
N PRO A 810 -10.88 -32.42 2.08
CA PRO A 810 -9.93 -32.47 3.17
C PRO A 810 -9.66 -31.10 3.82
N PHE A 811 -9.70 -30.02 3.04
CA PHE A 811 -9.49 -28.66 3.54
C PHE A 811 -10.66 -28.18 4.40
N THR A 812 -11.88 -28.65 4.10
CA THR A 812 -13.07 -28.35 4.91
C THR A 812 -12.96 -28.96 6.30
N HIS A 813 -12.39 -30.17 6.41
CA HIS A 813 -12.15 -30.82 7.70
C HIS A 813 -11.09 -30.08 8.53
N LEU A 814 -9.98 -29.68 7.92
CA LEU A 814 -8.93 -28.89 8.59
C LEU A 814 -9.47 -27.54 9.06
N LYS A 815 -10.26 -26.86 8.21
CA LYS A 815 -10.92 -25.61 8.59
C LYS A 815 -11.85 -25.80 9.78
N LYS A 816 -12.66 -26.86 9.79
CA LYS A 816 -13.56 -27.16 10.90
C LYS A 816 -12.79 -27.34 12.21
N TYR A 817 -11.68 -28.07 12.18
CA TYR A 817 -10.78 -28.22 13.33
C TYR A 817 -10.27 -26.85 13.84
N PHE A 818 -9.77 -25.99 12.94
CA PHE A 818 -9.34 -24.64 13.31
C PHE A 818 -10.46 -23.77 13.88
N ASP A 819 -11.66 -23.83 13.30
CA ASP A 819 -12.84 -23.10 13.79
C ASP A 819 -13.19 -23.53 15.23
N GLU A 820 -13.14 -24.83 15.52
CA GLU A 820 -13.41 -25.40 16.85
C GLU A 820 -12.35 -25.00 17.88
N ILE A 821 -11.06 -24.99 17.50
CA ILE A 821 -9.98 -24.47 18.34
C ILE A 821 -10.19 -22.99 18.66
N ILE A 822 -10.52 -22.15 17.67
CA ILE A 822 -10.80 -20.72 17.90
C ILE A 822 -11.98 -20.53 18.84
N ASP A 823 -13.04 -21.33 18.70
CA ASP A 823 -14.21 -21.25 19.59
C ASP A 823 -13.82 -21.57 21.05
N ILE A 824 -12.85 -22.47 21.29
CA ILE A 824 -12.27 -22.73 22.61
C ILE A 824 -11.41 -21.56 23.09
N LEU A 825 -10.50 -21.05 22.26
CA LEU A 825 -9.66 -19.89 22.58
C LEU A 825 -10.51 -18.64 22.92
N ARG A 826 -11.66 -18.47 22.25
CA ARG A 826 -12.65 -17.41 22.57
C ARG A 826 -13.18 -17.52 23.98
N ILE A 827 -13.50 -18.72 24.45
CA ILE A 827 -13.99 -18.95 25.82
C ILE A 827 -12.90 -18.60 26.84
N LEU A 828 -11.64 -18.92 26.53
CA LEU A 828 -10.48 -18.63 27.39
C LEU A 828 -9.97 -17.18 27.26
N ASN A 829 -10.48 -16.44 26.28
CA ASN A 829 -9.99 -15.13 25.84
C ASN A 829 -8.48 -15.11 25.49
N LEU A 830 -8.03 -16.11 24.74
CA LEU A 830 -6.63 -16.26 24.32
C LEU A 830 -6.40 -15.84 22.87
N PRO A 831 -5.24 -15.21 22.55
CA PRO A 831 -4.80 -15.07 21.17
C PRO A 831 -4.43 -16.43 20.58
N ILE A 832 -4.33 -16.50 19.26
CA ILE A 832 -3.81 -17.68 18.57
C ILE A 832 -2.42 -17.38 18.03
N TYR A 833 -1.46 -18.27 18.31
CA TYR A 833 -0.14 -18.27 17.69
C TYR A 833 0.20 -19.64 17.11
N TRP A 834 1.13 -19.71 16.17
CA TRP A 834 1.69 -20.97 15.66
C TRP A 834 3.13 -20.76 15.19
N GLU A 835 3.90 -21.84 15.17
CA GLU A 835 5.26 -21.83 14.62
C GLU A 835 5.24 -22.29 13.17
N THR A 836 5.96 -21.58 12.30
CA THR A 836 6.11 -21.95 10.88
C THR A 836 7.21 -23.00 10.71
N PRO A 837 7.26 -23.74 9.58
CA PRO A 837 8.35 -24.66 9.27
C PRO A 837 9.73 -23.99 9.27
N SER A 838 9.81 -22.69 9.01
CA SER A 838 11.04 -21.90 9.08
C SER A 838 11.31 -21.30 10.48
N ASN A 839 10.68 -21.83 11.53
CA ASN A 839 10.82 -21.43 12.93
C ASN A 839 10.38 -19.98 13.26
N MET A 840 9.49 -19.39 12.46
CA MET A 840 8.88 -18.09 12.79
C MET A 840 7.66 -18.30 13.69
N SER A 841 7.53 -17.55 14.79
CA SER A 841 6.33 -17.58 15.63
C SER A 841 5.33 -16.52 15.15
N VAL A 842 4.29 -16.94 14.44
CA VAL A 842 3.23 -16.05 13.93
C VAL A 842 2.13 -15.87 14.97
N SER A 843 1.71 -14.63 15.20
CA SER A 843 0.66 -14.27 16.15
C SER A 843 -0.52 -13.59 15.46
N MET A 844 -1.74 -14.08 15.72
CA MET A 844 -2.99 -13.43 15.33
C MET A 844 -3.78 -13.01 16.57
N SER A 845 -3.81 -11.70 16.79
CA SER A 845 -4.37 -11.11 18.00
C SER A 845 -5.04 -9.76 17.71
N ILE A 846 -5.87 -9.74 16.68
CA ILE A 846 -6.61 -8.54 16.25
C ILE A 846 -7.53 -8.10 17.38
N MET A 847 -7.40 -6.84 17.80
CA MET A 847 -8.26 -6.24 18.81
C MET A 847 -9.62 -5.85 18.25
N LEU A 848 -10.68 -6.07 19.02
CA LEU A 848 -12.03 -5.64 18.67
C LEU A 848 -12.09 -4.11 18.72
N MET A 849 -12.64 -3.50 17.67
CA MET A 849 -12.75 -2.05 17.55
C MET A 849 -14.10 -1.54 18.08
N SER A 850 -14.09 -0.42 18.79
CA SER A 850 -15.29 0.25 19.31
C SER A 850 -15.39 1.68 18.78
N GLN A 851 -16.60 2.12 18.43
CA GLN A 851 -16.84 3.49 18.02
C GLN A 851 -16.83 4.43 19.22
N ARG A 852 -16.01 5.49 19.15
CA ARG A 852 -16.05 6.60 20.11
C ARG A 852 -16.12 7.93 19.40
N LYS A 853 -16.79 8.91 20.02
CA LYS A 853 -16.78 10.29 19.55
C LYS A 853 -15.65 11.05 20.24
N VAL A 854 -14.78 11.64 19.44
CA VAL A 854 -13.65 12.44 19.92
C VAL A 854 -13.80 13.88 19.46
N ARG A 855 -13.44 14.82 20.33
CA ARG A 855 -13.48 16.25 20.07
C ARG A 855 -12.31 16.92 20.79
N SER A 856 -11.60 17.80 20.10
CA SER A 856 -10.60 18.65 20.77
C SER A 856 -11.30 19.78 21.54
N LYS A 857 -10.97 19.93 22.82
CA LYS A 857 -11.50 21.00 23.68
C LYS A 857 -10.76 22.34 23.52
N LEU A 858 -9.57 22.31 22.90
CA LEU A 858 -8.73 23.50 22.70
C LEU A 858 -9.31 24.43 21.63
N ILE A 859 -10.06 23.91 20.65
CA ILE A 859 -10.76 24.71 19.63
C ILE A 859 -12.26 24.68 19.92
N LYS A 860 -12.84 25.81 20.37
CA LYS A 860 -14.26 25.91 20.74
C LYS A 860 -15.23 25.60 19.57
N SER A 861 -14.82 25.85 18.33
CA SER A 861 -15.61 25.60 17.12
C SER A 861 -15.49 24.16 16.57
N SER A 862 -14.64 23.31 17.15
CA SER A 862 -14.40 21.95 16.64
C SER A 862 -15.68 21.10 16.67
N LYS A 863 -15.95 20.36 15.59
CA LYS A 863 -17.05 19.37 15.56
C LYS A 863 -16.53 18.01 16.05
N PRO A 864 -17.33 17.22 16.78
CA PRO A 864 -16.92 15.87 17.16
C PRO A 864 -16.84 14.96 15.94
N ILE A 865 -15.81 14.11 15.89
CA ILE A 865 -15.65 13.05 14.89
C ILE A 865 -15.87 11.70 15.53
N THR A 866 -16.40 10.73 14.78
CA THR A 866 -16.48 9.33 15.22
C THR A 866 -15.22 8.62 14.76
N ILE A 867 -14.53 7.96 15.68
CA ILE A 867 -13.34 7.15 15.42
C ILE A 867 -13.54 5.71 15.92
N LEU A 868 -12.74 4.80 15.39
CA LEU A 868 -12.65 3.42 15.86
C LEU A 868 -11.44 3.27 16.78
N ILE A 869 -11.63 2.65 17.94
CA ILE A 869 -10.59 2.47 18.96
C ILE A 869 -10.49 1.00 19.34
N PRO A 870 -9.28 0.41 19.41
CA PRO A 870 -9.11 -0.95 19.87
C PRO A 870 -9.54 -1.11 21.34
N THR A 871 -10.11 -2.27 21.65
CA THR A 871 -10.46 -2.69 23.01
C THR A 871 -9.51 -3.79 23.48
N ASP A 872 -9.52 -4.11 24.79
CA ASP A 872 -8.69 -5.19 25.34
C ASP A 872 -9.10 -6.60 24.90
N ASN A 873 -10.29 -6.70 24.28
CA ASN A 873 -10.87 -7.94 23.77
C ASN A 873 -10.41 -8.21 22.34
N LEU A 874 -10.26 -9.50 22.02
CA LEU A 874 -9.90 -9.93 20.68
C LEU A 874 -11.15 -10.05 19.78
N ASP A 875 -10.98 -9.73 18.51
CA ASP A 875 -11.98 -9.94 17.47
C ASP A 875 -11.87 -11.36 16.91
N TYR A 876 -12.57 -12.30 17.57
CA TYR A 876 -12.57 -13.70 17.16
C TYR A 876 -13.22 -13.96 15.81
N GLU A 877 -14.13 -13.10 15.33
CA GLU A 877 -14.72 -13.25 14.00
C GLU A 877 -13.68 -12.92 12.91
N SER A 878 -12.91 -11.85 13.12
CA SER A 878 -11.76 -11.51 12.26
C SER A 878 -10.67 -12.58 12.33
N ILE A 879 -10.37 -13.14 13.51
CA ILE A 879 -9.40 -14.24 13.66
C ILE A 879 -9.90 -15.50 12.94
N LYS A 880 -11.17 -15.88 13.11
CA LYS A 880 -11.79 -17.05 12.46
C LYS A 880 -11.83 -16.94 10.95
N THR A 881 -12.15 -15.76 10.43
CA THR A 881 -12.14 -15.53 8.98
C THR A 881 -10.72 -15.48 8.41
N GLY A 882 -9.76 -14.91 9.15
CA GLY A 882 -8.38 -14.71 8.69
C GLY A 882 -7.39 -15.85 8.94
N LEU A 883 -7.69 -16.84 9.81
CA LEU A 883 -6.69 -17.84 10.21
C LEU A 883 -6.20 -18.68 9.03
N MET A 884 -7.10 -19.30 8.27
CA MET A 884 -6.73 -20.16 7.14
C MET A 884 -5.88 -19.40 6.09
N PRO A 885 -6.25 -18.19 5.63
CA PRO A 885 -5.37 -17.39 4.77
C PRO A 885 -3.99 -17.10 5.34
N ASN A 886 -3.93 -16.62 6.58
CA ASN A 886 -2.67 -16.23 7.19
C ASN A 886 -1.77 -17.45 7.44
N PHE A 887 -2.37 -18.60 7.74
CA PHE A 887 -1.69 -19.88 7.85
C PHE A 887 -1.04 -20.29 6.53
N ILE A 888 -1.80 -20.31 5.43
CA ILE A 888 -1.26 -20.64 4.09
C ILE A 888 -0.17 -19.65 3.68
N HIS A 889 -0.39 -18.35 3.88
CA HIS A 889 0.59 -17.32 3.57
C HIS A 889 1.91 -17.48 4.35
N SER A 890 1.85 -18.00 5.58
CA SER A 890 3.04 -18.31 6.38
C SER A 890 3.81 -19.53 5.86
N LEU A 891 3.13 -20.47 5.18
CA LEU A 891 3.76 -21.61 4.51
C LEU A 891 4.42 -21.19 3.21
N ASP A 892 3.77 -20.35 2.40
CA ASP A 892 4.38 -19.73 1.22
C ASP A 892 5.69 -19.02 1.61
N ALA A 893 5.66 -18.23 2.69
CA ALA A 893 6.82 -17.53 3.22
C ALA A 893 7.91 -18.48 3.74
N SER A 894 7.53 -19.59 4.37
CA SER A 894 8.50 -20.57 4.89
C SER A 894 9.29 -21.24 3.76
N ASN A 895 8.67 -21.43 2.59
CA ASN A 895 9.35 -22.02 1.44
C ASN A 895 10.56 -21.18 0.99
N ILE A 896 10.42 -19.85 0.96
CA ILE A 896 11.57 -18.99 0.62
C ILE A 896 12.62 -18.94 1.73
N HIS A 897 12.20 -18.94 3.00
CA HIS A 897 13.15 -18.96 4.12
C HIS A 897 14.05 -20.20 4.06
N LEU A 898 13.44 -21.37 3.85
CA LEU A 898 14.16 -22.65 3.73
C LEU A 898 15.01 -22.71 2.45
N LEU A 899 14.53 -22.14 1.34
CA LEU A 899 15.31 -22.02 0.11
C LEU A 899 16.62 -21.25 0.33
N ILE A 900 16.56 -20.09 0.99
CA ILE A 900 17.77 -19.31 1.26
C ILE A 900 18.70 -20.05 2.22
N GLU A 901 18.15 -20.70 3.25
CA GLU A 901 18.92 -21.53 4.16
C GLU A 901 19.69 -22.64 3.39
N GLN A 902 19.03 -23.32 2.46
CA GLN A 902 19.67 -24.32 1.59
C GLN A 902 20.77 -23.71 0.70
N ILE A 903 20.52 -22.56 0.08
CA ILE A 903 21.51 -21.85 -0.75
C ILE A 903 22.78 -21.55 0.06
N LEU A 904 22.61 -21.11 1.31
CA LEU A 904 23.71 -20.78 2.21
C LEU A 904 24.46 -22.01 2.71
N LEU A 905 23.74 -23.08 3.09
CA LEU A 905 24.31 -24.36 3.50
C LEU A 905 25.18 -24.98 2.39
N LEU A 906 24.71 -24.89 1.14
CA LEU A 906 25.43 -25.37 -0.05
C LEU A 906 26.55 -24.42 -0.50
N ASN A 907 26.78 -23.33 0.23
CA ASN A 907 27.80 -22.31 -0.06
C ASN A 907 27.70 -21.79 -1.51
N ILE A 908 26.48 -21.66 -2.02
CA ILE A 908 26.20 -21.13 -3.36
C ILE A 908 26.45 -19.62 -3.31
N LYS A 909 27.65 -19.22 -3.73
CA LYS A 909 28.05 -17.80 -3.71
C LYS A 909 27.48 -17.06 -4.91
N ASN A 910 26.89 -15.89 -4.64
CA ASN A 910 26.47 -14.91 -5.64
C ASN A 910 25.35 -15.39 -6.58
N MET A 911 24.40 -16.19 -6.08
CA MET A 911 23.17 -16.47 -6.84
C MET A 911 22.19 -15.31 -6.64
N ASN A 912 21.87 -14.59 -7.71
CA ASN A 912 20.90 -13.50 -7.61
C ASN A 912 19.52 -14.08 -7.34
N LEU A 913 18.76 -13.52 -6.41
CA LEU A 913 17.40 -13.95 -6.14
C LEU A 913 16.52 -12.79 -5.72
N TYR A 914 15.30 -12.73 -6.23
CA TYR A 914 14.22 -12.04 -5.54
C TYR A 914 12.92 -12.84 -5.64
N THR A 915 11.95 -12.43 -4.84
CA THR A 915 10.63 -13.06 -4.82
C THR A 915 9.50 -12.03 -4.90
N ILE A 916 8.42 -12.43 -5.54
CA ILE A 916 7.12 -11.80 -5.43
C ILE A 916 6.19 -12.83 -4.79
N HIS A 917 6.32 -12.99 -3.47
CA HIS A 917 5.60 -13.99 -2.68
C HIS A 917 5.87 -15.44 -3.14
N ASP A 918 4.98 -16.02 -3.94
CA ASP A 918 5.06 -17.39 -4.47
C ASP A 918 5.75 -17.45 -5.85
N CYS A 919 6.21 -16.32 -6.37
CA CYS A 919 6.99 -16.24 -7.59
C CYS A 919 8.48 -16.02 -7.27
N PHE A 920 9.35 -16.69 -8.02
CA PHE A 920 10.79 -16.70 -7.77
C PHE A 920 11.56 -16.28 -9.02
N ALA A 921 12.50 -15.36 -8.87
CA ALA A 921 13.33 -14.89 -9.99
C ALA A 921 14.82 -15.01 -9.69
N THR A 922 15.55 -15.59 -10.63
CA THR A 922 17.02 -15.59 -10.65
C THR A 922 17.51 -15.29 -12.07
N ASP A 923 18.82 -15.33 -12.27
CA ASP A 923 19.42 -15.23 -13.59
C ASP A 923 19.19 -16.51 -14.42
N TYR A 924 19.18 -16.37 -15.74
CA TYR A 924 18.87 -17.47 -16.66
C TYR A 924 19.82 -18.69 -16.54
N LYS A 925 21.03 -18.52 -16.00
CA LYS A 925 22.00 -19.61 -15.82
C LYS A 925 21.71 -20.48 -14.60
N ASN A 926 21.07 -19.89 -13.58
CA ASN A 926 20.80 -20.53 -12.31
C ASN A 926 19.32 -20.97 -12.15
N MET A 927 18.46 -20.70 -13.14
CA MET A 927 17.05 -21.12 -13.09
C MET A 927 16.87 -22.63 -12.88
N ALA A 928 17.70 -23.47 -13.52
CA ALA A 928 17.60 -24.92 -13.36
C ALA A 928 17.86 -25.36 -11.92
N ILE A 929 18.86 -24.79 -11.25
CA ILE A 929 19.14 -25.13 -9.86
C ILE A 929 18.10 -24.53 -8.92
N LEU A 930 17.63 -23.30 -9.20
CA LEU A 930 16.56 -22.66 -8.43
C LEU A 930 15.30 -23.53 -8.39
N GLU A 931 14.88 -24.05 -9.55
CA GLU A 931 13.68 -24.90 -9.65
C GLU A 931 13.78 -26.12 -8.73
N ILE A 932 14.95 -26.77 -8.69
CA ILE A 932 15.19 -27.93 -7.82
C ILE A 932 15.19 -27.54 -6.34
N LEU A 933 15.87 -26.44 -5.99
CA LEU A 933 15.94 -26.00 -4.60
C LEU A 933 14.57 -25.58 -4.05
N ILE A 934 13.72 -24.94 -4.86
CA ILE A 934 12.35 -24.59 -4.42
C ILE A 934 11.52 -25.86 -4.22
N LYS A 935 11.60 -26.84 -5.13
CA LYS A 935 10.91 -28.14 -4.97
C LYS A 935 11.39 -28.88 -3.72
N LYS A 936 12.70 -28.86 -3.45
CA LYS A 936 13.30 -29.46 -2.25
C LYS A 936 12.81 -28.77 -0.99
N SER A 937 12.89 -27.44 -0.94
CA SER A 937 12.39 -26.62 0.18
C SER A 937 10.90 -26.86 0.45
N PHE A 938 10.08 -26.94 -0.61
CA PHE A 938 8.67 -27.29 -0.49
C PHE A 938 8.48 -28.71 0.07
N SER A 939 9.28 -29.67 -0.39
CA SER A 939 9.20 -31.04 0.11
C SER A 939 9.58 -31.13 1.59
N ASP A 940 10.59 -30.38 2.03
CA ASP A 940 11.04 -30.39 3.42
C ASP A 940 9.96 -29.89 4.39
N ILE A 941 9.08 -28.98 3.94
CA ILE A 941 7.94 -28.52 4.73
C ILE A 941 6.95 -29.67 5.05
N TYR A 942 6.75 -30.60 4.11
CA TYR A 942 5.63 -31.55 4.15
C TYR A 942 6.00 -33.00 4.42
N PHE A 943 7.26 -33.36 4.15
CA PHE A 943 7.70 -34.75 4.24
C PHE A 943 8.57 -35.01 5.47
N ASP A 944 9.22 -33.99 6.03
CA ASP A 944 9.98 -34.06 7.28
C ASP A 944 9.07 -33.72 8.48
N GLU A 945 8.65 -34.76 9.21
CA GLU A 945 7.81 -34.72 10.41
C GLU A 945 6.36 -34.21 10.23
N ASN A 946 5.45 -34.67 11.10
CA ASN A 946 4.03 -34.32 11.04
C ASN A 946 3.80 -32.85 11.47
N TYR A 947 4.05 -31.89 10.58
CA TYR A 947 3.94 -30.45 10.88
C TYR A 947 2.56 -30.05 11.46
N LEU A 948 1.47 -30.63 10.97
CA LEU A 948 0.14 -30.41 11.55
C LEU A 948 0.03 -30.87 13.02
N ASN A 949 0.75 -31.93 13.41
CA ASN A 949 0.81 -32.36 14.80
C ASN A 949 1.56 -31.34 15.66
N LYS A 950 2.67 -30.76 15.16
CA LYS A 950 3.40 -29.68 15.86
C LYS A 950 2.51 -28.46 16.08
N ILE A 951 1.68 -28.09 15.10
CA ILE A 951 0.70 -27.01 15.26
C ILE A 951 -0.37 -27.37 16.30
N ASN A 952 -0.90 -28.58 16.24
CA ASN A 952 -1.87 -29.06 17.23
C ASN A 952 -1.27 -28.99 18.63
N GLU A 953 -0.04 -29.46 18.83
CA GLU A 953 0.69 -29.34 20.10
C GLU A 953 0.87 -27.87 20.51
N SER A 954 1.21 -26.97 19.58
CA SER A 954 1.29 -25.54 19.84
C SER A 954 -0.04 -25.00 20.38
N PHE A 955 -1.17 -25.34 19.78
CA PHE A 955 -2.51 -24.94 20.24
C PHE A 955 -2.85 -25.52 21.61
N LEU A 956 -2.57 -26.80 21.83
CA LEU A 956 -2.78 -27.47 23.11
C LEU A 956 -1.92 -26.85 24.21
N ASN A 957 -0.68 -26.46 23.91
CA ASN A 957 0.22 -25.79 24.85
C ASN A 957 -0.36 -24.44 25.32
N GLN A 958 -0.95 -23.64 24.41
CA GLN A 958 -1.58 -22.35 24.80
C GLN A 958 -2.80 -22.57 25.71
N ILE A 959 -3.60 -23.61 25.43
CA ILE A 959 -4.75 -23.98 26.27
C ILE A 959 -4.26 -24.48 27.64
N SER A 960 -3.22 -25.31 27.64
CA SER A 960 -2.64 -25.92 28.85
C SER A 960 -2.00 -24.90 29.80
N ALA A 961 -1.55 -23.75 29.27
CA ALA A 961 -0.95 -22.68 30.05
C ALA A 961 -1.92 -22.03 31.05
N ILE A 962 -3.23 -22.15 30.83
CA ILE A 962 -4.27 -21.56 31.68
C ILE A 962 -5.21 -22.61 32.28
N THR A 963 -5.36 -23.76 31.63
CA THR A 963 -6.29 -24.82 32.04
C THR A 963 -5.63 -26.20 31.99
N THR A 964 -6.12 -27.15 32.77
CA THR A 964 -5.62 -28.53 32.70
C THR A 964 -6.38 -29.31 31.63
N ILE A 965 -5.65 -29.99 30.74
CA ILE A 965 -6.20 -30.90 29.73
C ILE A 965 -6.28 -32.30 30.33
N PHE A 966 -7.48 -32.85 30.39
CA PHE A 966 -7.76 -34.20 30.86
C PHE A 966 -7.89 -35.16 29.67
N LYS A 967 -7.56 -36.44 29.89
CA LYS A 967 -7.73 -37.53 28.92
C LYS A 967 -8.71 -38.55 29.50
N GLU A 968 -9.70 -38.99 28.73
CA GLU A 968 -10.58 -40.11 29.14
C GLU A 968 -9.95 -41.44 28.75
N GLU A 969 -9.95 -42.40 29.67
CA GLU A 969 -9.56 -43.78 29.40
C GLU A 969 -10.74 -44.54 28.76
N ASP A 970 -10.47 -45.29 27.68
CA ASP A 970 -11.45 -46.23 27.13
C ASP A 970 -11.70 -47.36 28.14
N ASN A 971 -12.93 -47.89 28.20
CA ASN A 971 -13.45 -48.90 29.15
C ASN A 971 -12.72 -50.27 29.12
N GLY A 972 -11.42 -50.28 29.41
CA GLY A 972 -10.55 -51.47 29.36
C GLY A 972 -9.14 -51.29 29.96
N GLY A 973 -8.85 -50.18 30.63
CA GLY A 973 -7.63 -50.03 31.44
C GLY A 973 -6.31 -49.99 30.68
N LYS A 974 -6.33 -49.71 29.37
CA LYS A 974 -5.15 -49.36 28.57
C LYS A 974 -5.35 -47.99 27.97
N LEU A 975 -4.44 -47.06 28.28
CA LEU A 975 -4.27 -45.79 27.56
C LEU A 975 -3.95 -46.11 26.09
N GLY A 976 -4.97 -46.19 25.24
CA GLY A 976 -4.81 -46.26 23.79
C GLY A 976 -4.63 -44.86 23.18
N ASP A 977 -4.04 -44.79 21.99
CA ASP A 977 -3.81 -43.55 21.21
C ASP A 977 -5.11 -42.79 20.80
N ASN A 978 -6.29 -43.25 21.24
CA ASN A 978 -7.62 -42.70 20.92
C ASN A 978 -8.34 -42.01 22.10
N SER A 979 -7.66 -41.75 23.22
CA SER A 979 -8.26 -41.05 24.37
C SER A 979 -8.82 -39.67 24.00
N SER A 980 -10.11 -39.42 24.26
CA SER A 980 -10.72 -38.10 24.10
C SER A 980 -10.13 -37.10 25.09
N GLN A 981 -9.71 -35.93 24.60
CA GLN A 981 -9.18 -34.84 25.42
C GLN A 981 -10.27 -33.82 25.74
N PHE A 982 -10.28 -33.28 26.96
CA PHE A 982 -11.24 -32.26 27.37
C PHE A 982 -10.67 -31.30 28.42
N ILE A 983 -11.29 -30.13 28.53
CA ILE A 983 -11.03 -29.15 29.59
C ILE A 983 -12.28 -28.96 30.47
N LEU A 984 -12.06 -28.58 31.72
CA LEU A 984 -13.11 -28.23 32.68
C LEU A 984 -13.02 -26.75 33.01
N ILE A 985 -14.15 -26.04 32.90
CA ILE A 985 -14.23 -24.59 33.16
C ILE A 985 -15.28 -24.29 34.24
N ASP A 986 -14.92 -23.45 35.20
CA ASP A 986 -15.85 -22.92 36.21
C ASP A 986 -16.86 -21.94 35.56
N PRO A 987 -18.18 -22.11 35.73
CA PRO A 987 -19.19 -21.15 35.26
C PRO A 987 -18.95 -19.70 35.69
N ASN A 988 -18.32 -19.46 36.83
CA ASN A 988 -17.98 -18.12 37.33
C ASN A 988 -16.83 -17.47 36.55
N PHE A 989 -15.93 -18.26 35.96
CA PHE A 989 -14.91 -17.78 35.02
C PHE A 989 -15.55 -17.09 33.79
N ILE A 990 -16.74 -17.54 33.41
CA ILE A 990 -17.51 -17.05 32.25
C ILE A 990 -18.32 -15.78 32.60
N LYS A 991 -18.84 -15.67 33.84
CA LYS A 991 -19.68 -14.52 34.27
C LYS A 991 -18.92 -13.19 34.40
N ASN A 992 -17.61 -13.20 34.63
CA ASN A 992 -16.82 -11.98 34.84
C ASN A 992 -16.35 -11.27 33.55
N LYS A 993 -16.57 -11.85 32.35
CA LYS A 993 -16.13 -11.26 31.07
C LYS A 993 -17.31 -11.13 30.08
N ASN A 994 -18.16 -10.13 30.28
CA ASN A 994 -19.03 -9.39 29.34
C ASN A 994 -19.55 -9.99 27.99
N ASN A 995 -19.62 -11.31 27.79
CA ASN A 995 -20.17 -11.91 26.58
C ASN A 995 -21.29 -12.90 26.90
N LYS A 996 -22.50 -12.64 26.38
CA LYS A 996 -23.55 -13.65 26.25
C LYS A 996 -23.12 -14.66 25.18
N ILE A 997 -22.48 -15.75 25.57
CA ILE A 997 -22.29 -16.90 24.68
C ILE A 997 -23.53 -17.80 24.80
N ARG A 998 -24.07 -18.25 23.64
CA ARG A 998 -25.05 -19.32 23.57
C ARG A 998 -24.47 -20.53 24.29
N ILE A 999 -24.98 -20.82 25.49
CA ILE A 999 -24.68 -22.05 26.23
C ILE A 999 -24.93 -23.21 25.28
N ILE A 1000 -23.86 -23.91 24.89
CA ILE A 1000 -23.97 -25.20 24.20
C ILE A 1000 -24.72 -26.10 25.18
N LYS A 1001 -25.95 -26.48 24.80
CA LYS A 1001 -26.86 -27.23 25.65
C LYS A 1001 -26.18 -28.53 26.11
N ASN A 1002 -26.26 -28.77 27.42
CA ASN A 1002 -26.05 -30.03 28.14
C ASN A 1002 -24.63 -30.59 28.18
N ASN A 1003 -23.74 -30.02 29.01
CA ASN A 1003 -22.52 -30.70 29.51
C ASN A 1003 -22.09 -30.15 30.88
N THR A 1004 -23.01 -30.11 31.86
CA THR A 1004 -22.62 -29.93 33.27
C THR A 1004 -21.93 -31.20 33.74
N TYR A 1005 -20.63 -31.10 33.98
CA TYR A 1005 -19.82 -32.14 34.62
C TYR A 1005 -19.94 -32.00 36.14
N GLN A 1006 -19.51 -33.03 36.88
CA GLN A 1006 -19.62 -33.09 38.34
C GLN A 1006 -19.22 -31.77 39.03
N ASN A 1007 -19.93 -31.39 40.10
CA ASN A 1007 -19.76 -30.14 40.86
C ASN A 1007 -20.04 -28.83 40.09
N GLY A 1008 -20.79 -28.87 38.98
CA GLY A 1008 -21.25 -27.66 38.29
C GLY A 1008 -20.24 -27.07 37.30
N LEU A 1009 -19.11 -27.74 37.05
CA LEU A 1009 -18.13 -27.38 36.02
C LEU A 1009 -18.67 -27.68 34.61
N ILE A 1010 -18.23 -26.93 33.60
CA ILE A 1010 -18.59 -27.16 32.20
C ILE A 1010 -17.47 -27.98 31.54
N LYS A 1011 -17.82 -29.14 30.98
CA LYS A 1011 -16.89 -29.95 30.17
C LYS A 1011 -16.92 -29.48 28.72
N ILE A 1012 -15.74 -29.15 28.19
CA ILE A 1012 -15.55 -28.81 26.77
C ILE A 1012 -14.57 -29.82 26.18
N SER A 1013 -15.03 -30.63 25.23
CA SER A 1013 -14.17 -31.56 24.50
C SER A 1013 -13.24 -30.80 23.54
N LEU A 1014 -11.98 -31.19 23.49
CA LEU A 1014 -11.03 -30.67 22.52
C LEU A 1014 -11.21 -31.41 21.18
N PRO A 1015 -11.17 -30.70 20.04
CA PRO A 1015 -11.32 -31.33 18.74
C PRO A 1015 -10.08 -32.18 18.42
N LYS A 1016 -10.28 -33.33 17.77
CA LYS A 1016 -9.18 -34.17 17.30
C LYS A 1016 -8.75 -33.67 15.92
N LEU A 1017 -7.45 -33.42 15.74
CA LEU A 1017 -6.88 -33.12 14.44
C LEU A 1017 -7.18 -34.29 13.47
N PRO A 1018 -7.71 -34.03 12.25
CA PRO A 1018 -7.91 -35.08 11.27
C PRO A 1018 -6.58 -35.74 10.89
N GLU A 1019 -6.56 -37.06 10.76
CA GLU A 1019 -5.37 -37.78 10.30
C GLU A 1019 -5.23 -37.65 8.78
N TYR A 1020 -4.11 -37.07 8.34
CA TYR A 1020 -3.73 -37.00 6.93
C TYR A 1020 -2.49 -37.87 6.72
N LYS A 1021 -2.63 -38.90 5.90
CA LYS A 1021 -1.56 -39.85 5.56
C LYS A 1021 -1.60 -40.09 4.05
N TRP A 1022 -0.44 -40.00 3.42
CA TRP A 1022 -0.30 -40.35 2.01
C TRP A 1022 -0.75 -41.79 1.77
N SER A 1023 -1.64 -41.99 0.79
CA SER A 1023 -2.09 -43.32 0.36
C SER A 1023 -1.01 -44.10 -0.41
N VAL A 1024 0.04 -43.40 -0.83
CA VAL A 1024 1.19 -43.90 -1.57
C VAL A 1024 2.47 -43.62 -0.76
N ASN A 1025 3.54 -44.36 -1.01
CA ASN A 1025 4.83 -44.11 -0.37
C ASN A 1025 5.27 -42.64 -0.61
N LYS A 1026 5.63 -41.95 0.47
CA LYS A 1026 6.14 -40.57 0.48
C LYS A 1026 7.30 -40.37 -0.50
N ASP A 1027 8.20 -41.34 -0.62
CA ASP A 1027 9.37 -41.25 -1.50
C ASP A 1027 8.97 -41.16 -2.98
N ILE A 1028 7.89 -41.84 -3.36
CA ILE A 1028 7.35 -41.77 -4.74
C ILE A 1028 6.79 -40.37 -5.00
N ILE A 1029 6.04 -39.80 -4.05
CA ILE A 1029 5.48 -38.45 -4.21
C ILE A 1029 6.58 -37.40 -4.26
N LYS A 1030 7.59 -37.50 -3.38
CA LYS A 1030 8.76 -36.63 -3.40
C LYS A 1030 9.46 -36.69 -4.76
N LYS A 1031 9.63 -37.89 -5.32
CA LYS A 1031 10.19 -38.10 -6.67
C LYS A 1031 9.34 -37.43 -7.75
N GLU A 1032 8.02 -37.61 -7.73
CA GLU A 1032 7.12 -36.98 -8.71
C GLU A 1032 7.15 -35.45 -8.62
N ILE A 1033 7.21 -34.87 -7.42
CA ILE A 1033 7.36 -33.42 -7.22
C ILE A 1033 8.68 -32.93 -7.85
N MET A 1034 9.78 -33.66 -7.63
CA MET A 1034 11.08 -33.28 -8.21
C MET A 1034 11.03 -33.23 -9.75
N PHE A 1035 10.40 -34.24 -10.36
CA PHE A 1035 10.34 -34.38 -11.82
C PHE A 1035 9.30 -33.49 -12.50
N ASN A 1036 8.28 -33.02 -11.77
CA ASN A 1036 7.23 -32.24 -12.38
C ASN A 1036 7.71 -30.85 -12.82
N GLN A 1037 7.86 -30.66 -14.13
CA GLN A 1037 8.29 -29.42 -14.77
C GLN A 1037 7.26 -28.26 -14.68
N TYR A 1038 6.06 -28.50 -14.17
CA TYR A 1038 5.00 -27.50 -14.05
C TYR A 1038 4.74 -27.03 -12.61
N PHE A 1039 5.52 -27.52 -11.65
CA PHE A 1039 5.45 -27.09 -10.25
C PHE A 1039 5.58 -25.56 -10.14
N ILE A 1040 6.55 -25.00 -10.88
CA ILE A 1040 6.75 -23.57 -11.12
C ILE A 1040 7.04 -23.41 -12.62
N SER A 1041 6.32 -22.52 -13.32
CA SER A 1041 6.44 -22.46 -14.80
C SER A 1041 6.16 -21.11 -15.40
#